data_AF-A0A2E2NAX2-F1
#
_entry.id   AF-A0A2E2NAX2-F1
#
_cell.length_a   1.000
_cell.length_b   1.000
_cell.length_c   1.000
_cell.angle_alpha   90.00
_cell.angle_beta   90.00
_cell.angle_gamma   90.00
#
_symmetry.space_group_name_H-M   'P 1'
#
loop_
_entity.id
_entity.type
_entity.pdbx_description
1 polymer ?
#
loop_
_entity_poly.entity_id
_entity_poly.type
_entity_poly.pdbx_seq_one_letter_code
_entity_poly.pdbx_strand_id
1 'polypeptide(L)'
;MKTIAMVFMCLVVMGSGSANAREPERMPWPEWVESNANDRHILTPRPPREPRINGARVFGVRPGSPVRFKVPASGAAPIRYEADLPRGLRIDPDSGVILGAIDEAGDYPVTVRAANDLGTAEAEIVFRIGETTGLTPPLGWNSWNCWSWKVTQANVEASADAFVRSGLIDHGWTFINIDDTWQGNARGGEHHAIVPNERFPDMAGFVEKVHDAGLKAGIYSTPWISSYARYIGGSSDREDGSWDESLRDEKRIGAYSFVENDAAQFADWGFDYLKYDWHPNDPPTTRRIREALNATGRDITLSLSNSAPFEHASELSALSNVARTTGDIRDRWTKAADWPYEDWAWGLVEIWDRHERWRPYTRPGFFPDADMLVVGDVSWSGEPAASGLTPDEQYTHISLWCLWSSPLLIGCPVERIDRFTLSLLTNDEVLAVNRDSLGLMARTVASEGDTRVIAKPMSDGSIAVGLFNRSDESAEVVADFSTLGITGTARVRDLWRQSDLADASGAVRSRVRPHGVSLLRIWPADANAEWSTTMLTADPDALYRPTTPLRDGDRIVFFGDSITQGGQYIDLIRERLASDRPGLEVELVNRGIGGNKISDLLGRVQKDVVELDPTLVVVYVGINDVWHWKKPTPSGTTPEAFESGLDELISTLLESGTRVALASPSVIGEKSRGANELDGELDKYAAIGRRVAERYGVTVCDLRGPFFAYLAEHNPDGLEKGVTTSDGVHMLPAGSGVIADAVSDAIARALAGR
;
A
#
# COMPACT_ATOMS: atom_id res chain seq x y z
N MET A 1 55.06 54.02 -3.77
CA MET A 1 54.47 52.67 -3.83
C MET A 1 53.97 52.30 -2.45
N LYS A 2 52.67 52.46 -2.21
CA LYS A 2 51.93 52.00 -1.03
C LYS A 2 50.52 51.61 -1.47
N THR A 3 50.10 50.49 -0.90
CA THR A 3 48.79 49.84 -0.74
C THR A 3 47.56 50.73 -0.83
N ILE A 4 46.43 50.19 -1.33
CA ILE A 4 45.06 50.45 -0.82
C ILE A 4 44.12 49.29 -1.23
N ALA A 5 43.30 48.87 -0.26
CA ALA A 5 42.20 47.92 -0.36
C ALA A 5 40.93 48.58 -0.94
N MET A 6 40.08 47.81 -1.62
CA MET A 6 38.82 48.30 -2.19
C MET A 6 37.62 47.63 -1.51
N VAL A 7 36.92 48.43 -0.72
CA VAL A 7 35.61 48.17 -0.12
C VAL A 7 34.53 48.49 -1.17
N PHE A 8 33.60 47.56 -1.43
CA PHE A 8 32.42 47.84 -2.25
C PHE A 8 31.28 48.35 -1.38
N MET A 9 30.80 49.54 -1.72
CA MET A 9 29.74 50.29 -1.03
C MET A 9 28.41 50.01 -1.72
N CYS A 10 27.43 49.53 -0.94
CA CYS A 10 26.03 49.39 -1.35
C CYS A 10 25.43 50.75 -1.73
N LEU A 11 24.83 50.83 -2.92
CA LEU A 11 23.95 51.93 -3.31
C LEU A 11 22.50 51.42 -3.28
N VAL A 12 21.73 51.95 -2.33
CA VAL A 12 20.28 51.79 -2.24
C VAL A 12 19.64 52.63 -3.34
N VAL A 13 18.94 51.99 -4.28
CA VAL A 13 17.94 52.63 -5.12
C VAL A 13 16.58 52.15 -4.66
N MET A 14 15.85 53.02 -3.96
CA MET A 14 14.43 52.83 -3.67
C MET A 14 13.64 52.96 -4.98
N GLY A 15 13.23 51.83 -5.54
CA GLY A 15 12.24 51.74 -6.60
C GLY A 15 11.02 50.98 -6.09
N SER A 16 9.94 51.70 -5.80
CA SER A 16 8.61 51.13 -5.56
C SER A 16 8.11 50.51 -6.88
N GLY A 17 8.40 49.24 -7.09
CA GLY A 17 7.84 48.43 -8.17
C GLY A 17 7.11 47.25 -7.56
N SER A 18 5.78 47.33 -7.48
CA SER A 18 4.94 46.16 -7.28
C SER A 18 5.21 45.17 -8.42
N ALA A 19 5.96 44.10 -8.13
CA ALA A 19 6.07 42.97 -9.03
C ALA A 19 4.71 42.27 -9.04
N ASN A 20 3.82 42.72 -9.94
CA ASN A 20 2.75 41.87 -10.43
C ASN A 20 3.43 40.72 -11.18
N ALA A 21 3.73 39.64 -10.47
CA ALA A 21 3.92 38.34 -11.08
C ALA A 21 2.65 38.09 -11.89
N ARG A 22 2.74 38.18 -13.22
CA ARG A 22 1.67 37.72 -14.09
C ARG A 22 1.51 36.24 -13.78
N GLU A 23 0.34 35.84 -13.27
CA GLU A 23 -0.04 34.43 -13.26
C GLU A 23 0.34 33.85 -14.64
N PRO A 24 1.00 32.67 -14.69
CA PRO A 24 1.22 32.01 -15.96
C PRO A 24 -0.15 31.89 -16.61
N GLU A 25 -0.33 32.53 -17.76
CA GLU A 25 -1.57 32.48 -18.53
C GLU A 25 -1.90 30.99 -18.61
N ARG A 26 -2.96 30.55 -17.89
CA ARG A 26 -3.44 29.16 -17.99
C ARG A 26 -3.41 28.89 -19.48
N MET A 27 -2.87 27.75 -19.95
CA MET A 27 -3.16 27.36 -21.34
C MET A 27 -4.66 27.61 -21.43
N PRO A 28 -5.14 28.40 -22.40
CA PRO A 28 -6.56 28.47 -22.58
C PRO A 28 -6.98 27.02 -22.53
N TRP A 29 -7.86 26.66 -21.57
CA TRP A 29 -8.58 25.40 -21.66
C TRP A 29 -8.76 25.22 -23.13
N PRO A 30 -8.19 24.16 -23.76
CA PRO A 30 -8.34 24.02 -25.19
C PRO A 30 -9.83 24.32 -25.39
N GLU A 31 -10.20 25.29 -26.24
CA GLU A 31 -11.57 25.85 -26.38
C GLU A 31 -12.63 24.76 -26.65
N TRP A 32 -12.21 23.51 -26.57
CA TRP A 32 -12.55 22.33 -27.26
C TRP A 32 -12.09 21.07 -26.52
N VAL A 33 -11.92 21.01 -25.19
CA VAL A 33 -12.45 19.80 -24.49
C VAL A 33 -13.98 19.90 -24.44
N GLU A 34 -14.58 20.19 -25.60
CA GLU A 34 -15.96 19.89 -25.86
C GLU A 34 -15.95 18.39 -26.13
N SER A 35 -16.46 17.58 -25.22
CA SER A 35 -17.08 16.33 -25.65
C SER A 35 -18.24 16.75 -26.54
N ASN A 36 -18.00 16.91 -27.84
CA ASN A 36 -19.12 16.99 -28.77
C ASN A 36 -19.79 15.60 -28.74
N ALA A 37 -21.11 15.52 -28.97
CA ALA A 37 -21.78 14.24 -29.20
C ALA A 37 -21.13 13.40 -30.33
N ASN A 38 -20.21 14.00 -31.09
CA ASN A 38 -19.40 13.38 -32.13
C ASN A 38 -18.03 12.82 -31.68
N ASP A 39 -17.55 13.11 -30.48
CA ASP A 39 -16.31 12.51 -29.96
C ASP A 39 -16.59 11.07 -29.53
N ARG A 40 -16.44 10.15 -30.49
CA ARG A 40 -16.91 8.75 -30.42
C ARG A 40 -16.45 7.95 -29.19
N HIS A 41 -15.45 8.44 -28.44
CA HIS A 41 -14.80 7.70 -27.36
C HIS A 41 -14.68 8.47 -26.03
N ILE A 42 -15.11 9.73 -25.92
CA ILE A 42 -15.07 10.48 -24.65
C ILE A 42 -16.36 10.23 -23.87
N LEU A 43 -16.23 9.64 -22.67
CA LEU A 43 -17.35 9.33 -21.78
C LEU A 43 -17.53 10.39 -20.69
N THR A 44 -16.43 10.95 -20.19
CA THR A 44 -16.44 11.98 -19.16
C THR A 44 -17.07 13.27 -19.69
N PRO A 45 -18.18 13.75 -19.09
CA PRO A 45 -18.76 15.02 -19.48
C PRO A 45 -17.90 16.19 -18.98
N ARG A 46 -18.17 17.37 -19.53
CA ARG A 46 -17.49 18.60 -19.13
C ARG A 46 -17.74 18.93 -17.64
N PRO A 47 -16.69 19.28 -16.86
CA PRO A 47 -16.88 19.78 -15.51
C PRO A 47 -17.79 21.02 -15.47
N PRO A 48 -18.65 21.15 -14.45
CA PRO A 48 -19.44 22.36 -14.24
C PRO A 48 -18.57 23.61 -14.13
N ARG A 49 -19.14 24.77 -14.47
CA ARG A 49 -18.46 26.07 -14.31
C ARG A 49 -18.56 26.62 -12.88
N GLU A 50 -19.57 26.17 -12.14
CA GLU A 50 -19.67 26.42 -10.70
C GLU A 50 -18.53 25.68 -9.98
N PRO A 51 -18.00 26.24 -8.88
CA PRO A 51 -16.91 25.59 -8.15
C PRO A 51 -17.34 24.23 -7.63
N ARG A 52 -16.41 23.26 -7.66
CA ARG A 52 -16.54 21.97 -7.00
C ARG A 52 -15.21 21.65 -6.32
N ILE A 53 -15.24 21.41 -5.01
CA ILE A 53 -14.05 20.94 -4.28
C ILE A 53 -13.89 19.44 -4.53
N ASN A 54 -12.72 19.03 -5.02
CA ASN A 54 -12.39 17.67 -5.47
C ASN A 54 -11.34 17.02 -4.56
N GLY A 55 -10.83 15.86 -4.96
CA GLY A 55 -9.72 15.17 -4.30
C GLY A 55 -10.03 14.58 -2.93
N ALA A 56 -8.97 14.28 -2.17
CA ALA A 56 -9.09 13.61 -0.88
C ALA A 56 -9.73 14.51 0.18
N ARG A 57 -10.49 13.87 1.08
CA ARG A 57 -11.12 14.49 2.26
C ARG A 57 -10.31 14.34 3.53
N VAL A 58 -9.12 13.75 3.43
CA VAL A 58 -8.20 13.54 4.54
C VAL A 58 -6.76 13.80 4.09
N PHE A 59 -5.99 14.47 4.95
CA PHE A 59 -4.57 14.74 4.74
C PHE A 59 -3.80 14.39 6.02
N GLY A 60 -2.75 13.56 5.88
CA GLY A 60 -1.94 13.09 7.01
C GLY A 60 -0.56 13.70 7.00
N VAL A 61 -0.10 14.15 8.18
CA VAL A 61 1.18 14.83 8.39
C VAL A 61 1.65 14.57 9.82
N ARG A 62 2.96 14.46 10.04
CA ARG A 62 3.51 14.28 11.40
C ARG A 62 3.44 15.57 12.22
N PRO A 63 3.38 15.48 13.55
CA PRO A 63 3.51 16.64 14.44
C PRO A 63 4.74 17.48 14.09
N GLY A 64 4.54 18.79 13.90
CA GLY A 64 5.59 19.75 13.57
C GLY A 64 6.11 19.71 12.12
N SER A 65 5.73 18.70 11.33
CA SER A 65 6.11 18.62 9.91
C SER A 65 5.41 19.71 9.07
N PRO A 66 6.07 20.25 8.03
CA PRO A 66 5.46 21.25 7.15
C PRO A 66 4.22 20.72 6.41
N VAL A 67 3.09 21.39 6.61
CA VAL A 67 1.88 21.23 5.81
C VAL A 67 2.04 22.02 4.50
N ARG A 68 1.82 21.32 3.38
CA ARG A 68 1.58 21.91 2.06
C ARG A 68 0.44 21.16 1.40
N PHE A 69 -0.73 21.78 1.35
CA PHE A 69 -1.93 21.16 0.80
C PHE A 69 -2.65 22.14 -0.13
N LYS A 70 -2.73 21.81 -1.42
CA LYS A 70 -3.55 22.56 -2.39
C LYS A 70 -4.99 22.03 -2.31
N VAL A 71 -5.94 22.90 -2.00
CA VAL A 71 -7.37 22.60 -2.11
C VAL A 71 -7.69 22.41 -3.60
N PRO A 72 -8.00 21.19 -4.06
CA PRO A 72 -8.31 20.96 -5.46
C PRO A 72 -9.75 21.42 -5.69
N ALA A 73 -9.95 22.40 -6.57
CA ALA A 73 -11.30 22.84 -6.93
C ALA A 73 -11.40 23.16 -8.42
N SER A 74 -12.28 22.45 -9.11
CA SER A 74 -12.64 22.75 -10.49
C SER A 74 -13.71 23.85 -10.53
N GLY A 75 -13.84 24.53 -11.67
CA GLY A 75 -14.77 25.63 -11.88
C GLY A 75 -14.18 26.71 -12.78
N ALA A 76 -14.99 27.68 -13.18
CA ALA A 76 -14.50 28.85 -13.90
C ALA A 76 -13.66 29.73 -12.98
N ALA A 77 -12.50 30.17 -13.46
CA ALA A 77 -11.66 31.15 -12.78
C ALA A 77 -12.26 32.58 -12.87
N PRO A 78 -11.90 33.49 -11.94
CA PRO A 78 -11.12 33.23 -10.73
C PRO A 78 -11.95 32.51 -9.66
N ILE A 79 -11.30 31.61 -8.91
CA ILE A 79 -11.87 30.96 -7.72
C ILE A 79 -11.17 31.58 -6.49
N ARG A 80 -11.95 31.95 -5.48
CA ARG A 80 -11.46 32.40 -4.17
C ARG A 80 -11.66 31.32 -3.13
N TYR A 81 -10.67 31.15 -2.27
CA TYR A 81 -10.63 30.13 -1.24
C TYR A 81 -10.67 30.73 0.16
N GLU A 82 -11.46 30.12 1.04
CA GLU A 82 -11.60 30.52 2.44
C GLU A 82 -11.67 29.25 3.31
N ALA A 83 -11.12 29.30 4.52
CA ALA A 83 -11.22 28.23 5.50
C ALA A 83 -10.99 28.79 6.91
N ASP A 84 -11.74 28.28 7.89
CA ASP A 84 -11.42 28.49 9.30
C ASP A 84 -10.39 27.44 9.73
N LEU A 85 -9.11 27.85 9.77
CA LEU A 85 -7.99 26.94 9.94
C LEU A 85 -7.54 26.87 11.40
N PRO A 86 -7.10 25.68 11.88
CA PRO A 86 -6.48 25.57 13.19
C PRO A 86 -5.23 26.44 13.27
N ARG A 87 -4.90 26.86 14.50
CA ARG A 87 -3.71 27.67 14.77
C ARG A 87 -2.47 26.98 14.23
N GLY A 88 -1.68 27.71 13.45
CA GLY A 88 -0.45 27.21 12.82
C GLY A 88 -0.58 27.02 11.30
N LEU A 89 -1.81 26.92 10.78
CA LEU A 89 -2.09 26.87 9.34
C LEU A 89 -2.59 28.22 8.81
N ARG A 90 -2.36 28.46 7.52
CA ARG A 90 -2.91 29.57 6.75
C ARG A 90 -3.27 29.11 5.34
N ILE A 91 -4.32 29.67 4.77
CA ILE A 91 -4.70 29.47 3.36
C ILE A 91 -4.38 30.73 2.57
N ASP A 92 -3.79 30.55 1.39
CA ASP A 92 -3.71 31.61 0.39
C ASP A 92 -5.06 31.69 -0.36
N PRO A 93 -5.76 32.83 -0.35
CA PRO A 93 -7.13 32.93 -0.87
C PRO A 93 -7.22 32.85 -2.40
N ASP A 94 -6.09 32.97 -3.11
CA ASP A 94 -6.04 33.06 -4.57
C ASP A 94 -5.65 31.71 -5.16
N SER A 95 -4.64 31.08 -4.57
CA SER A 95 -4.13 29.76 -4.96
C SER A 95 -4.81 28.61 -4.23
N GLY A 96 -5.47 28.83 -3.09
CA GLY A 96 -6.04 27.76 -2.26
C GLY A 96 -5.00 26.83 -1.63
N VAL A 97 -3.73 27.25 -1.58
CA VAL A 97 -2.65 26.48 -0.93
C VAL A 97 -2.68 26.75 0.57
N ILE A 98 -2.79 25.69 1.35
CA ILE A 98 -2.70 25.68 2.81
C ILE A 98 -1.27 25.35 3.21
N LEU A 99 -0.66 26.23 4.01
CA LEU A 99 0.72 26.14 4.51
C LEU A 99 0.76 26.27 6.03
N GLY A 100 1.76 25.66 6.67
CA GLY A 100 2.00 25.82 8.10
C GLY A 100 2.54 24.56 8.75
N ALA A 101 2.34 24.43 10.06
CA ALA A 101 2.60 23.21 10.83
C ALA A 101 1.70 23.20 12.06
N ILE A 102 1.42 22.00 12.58
CA ILE A 102 0.69 21.79 13.84
C ILE A 102 1.51 20.82 14.69
N ASP A 103 1.84 21.21 15.92
CA ASP A 103 2.65 20.40 16.83
C ASP A 103 1.81 19.38 17.62
N GLU A 104 0.52 19.65 17.82
CA GLU A 104 -0.35 18.80 18.62
C GLU A 104 -1.02 17.73 17.75
N ALA A 105 -0.81 16.46 18.10
CA ALA A 105 -1.44 15.34 17.43
C ALA A 105 -2.97 15.36 17.59
N GLY A 106 -3.71 14.96 16.55
CA GLY A 106 -5.17 14.96 16.55
C GLY A 106 -5.78 15.09 15.15
N ASP A 107 -7.10 14.95 15.09
CA ASP A 107 -7.87 15.17 13.87
C ASP A 107 -8.48 16.58 13.91
N TYR A 108 -8.18 17.38 12.88
CA TYR A 108 -8.63 18.76 12.73
C TYR A 108 -9.53 18.86 11.49
N PRO A 109 -10.86 18.70 11.64
CA PRO A 109 -11.79 18.93 10.54
C PRO A 109 -11.82 20.42 10.19
N VAL A 110 -11.61 20.71 8.91
CA VAL A 110 -11.60 22.08 8.37
C VAL A 110 -12.64 22.16 7.27
N THR A 111 -13.61 23.04 7.43
CA THR A 111 -14.51 23.41 6.33
C THR A 111 -13.79 24.40 5.42
N VAL A 112 -13.57 23.98 4.17
CA VAL A 112 -13.01 24.81 3.11
C VAL A 112 -14.11 25.23 2.16
N ARG A 113 -14.05 26.48 1.72
CA ARG A 113 -14.98 27.10 0.78
C ARG A 113 -14.23 27.55 -0.47
N ALA A 114 -14.78 27.26 -1.63
CA ALA A 114 -14.31 27.72 -2.94
C ALA A 114 -15.45 28.44 -3.67
N ALA A 115 -15.24 29.69 -4.06
CA ALA A 115 -16.29 30.54 -4.64
C ALA A 115 -15.84 31.24 -5.92
N ASN A 116 -16.75 31.39 -6.88
CA ASN A 116 -16.62 32.25 -8.06
C ASN A 116 -17.93 32.99 -8.32
N ASP A 117 -18.02 33.74 -9.42
CA ASP A 117 -19.22 34.52 -9.77
C ASP A 117 -20.48 33.69 -10.06
N LEU A 118 -20.34 32.36 -10.21
CA LEU A 118 -21.43 31.44 -10.53
C LEU A 118 -21.94 30.68 -9.31
N GLY A 119 -21.13 30.55 -8.25
CA GLY A 119 -21.55 29.80 -7.07
C GLY A 119 -20.45 29.58 -6.05
N THR A 120 -20.72 28.68 -5.12
CA THR A 120 -19.84 28.32 -4.02
C THR A 120 -19.93 26.82 -3.79
N ALA A 121 -18.79 26.18 -3.57
CA ALA A 121 -18.69 24.84 -3.01
C ALA A 121 -18.06 24.89 -1.62
N GLU A 122 -18.53 24.01 -0.74
CA GLU A 122 -17.98 23.77 0.57
C GLU A 122 -17.68 22.28 0.74
N ALA A 123 -16.59 21.96 1.40
CA ALA A 123 -16.22 20.59 1.76
C ALA A 123 -15.43 20.58 3.06
N GLU A 124 -15.63 19.54 3.85
CA GLU A 124 -14.78 19.27 5.00
C GLU A 124 -13.54 18.48 4.56
N ILE A 125 -12.38 18.88 5.08
CA ILE A 125 -11.11 18.18 4.93
C ILE A 125 -10.55 17.95 6.33
N VAL A 126 -10.26 16.70 6.67
CA VAL A 126 -9.66 16.35 7.96
C VAL A 126 -8.13 16.37 7.83
N PHE A 127 -7.49 17.29 8.55
CA PHE A 127 -6.05 17.27 8.75
C PHE A 127 -5.75 16.37 9.95
N ARG A 128 -5.15 15.20 9.70
CA ARG A 128 -4.75 14.24 10.73
C ARG A 128 -3.27 14.44 11.05
N ILE A 129 -3.02 14.93 12.26
CA ILE A 129 -1.68 15.15 12.78
C ILE A 129 -1.28 13.92 13.59
N GLY A 130 -0.34 13.13 13.08
CA GLY A 130 0.09 11.87 13.70
C GLY A 130 1.12 11.12 12.86
N GLU A 131 1.51 9.93 13.32
CA GLU A 131 2.61 9.17 12.72
C GLU A 131 2.32 8.65 11.30
N THR A 132 1.05 8.51 10.92
CA THR A 132 0.64 7.98 9.61
C THR A 132 0.47 9.10 8.59
N THR A 133 1.37 9.15 7.62
CA THR A 133 1.29 10.04 6.44
C THR A 133 0.78 9.29 5.22
N GLY A 134 0.45 9.99 4.12
CA GLY A 134 0.01 9.32 2.89
C GLY A 134 -1.32 8.56 3.07
N LEU A 135 -2.32 9.22 3.65
CA LEU A 135 -3.62 8.60 3.99
C LEU A 135 -4.49 8.23 2.79
N THR A 136 -4.10 8.66 1.59
CA THR A 136 -4.78 8.36 0.32
C THR A 136 -3.72 8.15 -0.79
N PRO A 137 -3.98 7.33 -1.83
CA PRO A 137 -2.96 6.93 -2.82
C PRO A 137 -2.42 8.12 -3.61
N PRO A 138 -1.11 8.30 -3.80
CA PRO A 138 -0.57 9.50 -4.44
C PRO A 138 -1.05 9.65 -5.91
N LEU A 139 -1.43 10.88 -6.28
CA LEU A 139 -1.73 11.29 -7.65
C LEU A 139 -0.62 12.22 -8.14
N GLY A 140 -0.02 11.88 -9.27
CA GLY A 140 1.09 12.63 -9.81
C GLY A 140 1.52 12.18 -11.19
N TRP A 141 2.81 12.37 -11.46
CA TRP A 141 3.46 12.11 -12.72
C TRP A 141 4.90 11.66 -12.49
N ASN A 142 5.44 10.85 -13.39
CA ASN A 142 6.82 10.37 -13.36
C ASN A 142 7.48 10.47 -14.73
N SER A 143 8.75 10.90 -14.76
CA SER A 143 9.48 11.22 -15.98
C SER A 143 9.93 10.02 -16.84
N TRP A 144 9.96 8.81 -16.28
CA TRP A 144 10.58 7.66 -16.94
C TRP A 144 9.87 7.29 -18.24
N ASN A 145 8.54 7.12 -18.18
CA ASN A 145 7.72 6.74 -19.33
C ASN A 145 7.54 7.89 -20.34
N CYS A 146 8.19 9.04 -20.12
CA CYS A 146 8.20 10.18 -21.03
C CYS A 146 9.52 10.24 -21.80
N TRP A 147 10.62 10.37 -21.06
CA TRP A 147 11.92 10.73 -21.63
C TRP A 147 13.01 9.72 -21.30
N SER A 148 12.77 8.75 -20.41
CA SER A 148 13.77 7.77 -19.98
C SER A 148 15.09 8.47 -19.63
N TRP A 149 16.22 7.98 -20.13
CA TRP A 149 17.55 8.57 -19.90
C TRP A 149 17.78 9.94 -20.55
N LYS A 150 16.81 10.52 -21.27
CA LYS A 150 16.94 11.85 -21.91
C LYS A 150 16.30 12.98 -21.09
N VAL A 151 15.73 12.68 -19.93
CA VAL A 151 15.07 13.69 -19.09
C VAL A 151 16.02 14.83 -18.71
N THR A 152 15.48 16.04 -18.62
CA THR A 152 16.15 17.26 -18.14
C THR A 152 15.22 17.99 -17.18
N GLN A 153 15.77 18.88 -16.34
CA GLN A 153 15.00 19.76 -15.47
C GLN A 153 13.94 20.56 -16.24
N ALA A 154 14.28 21.07 -17.43
CA ALA A 154 13.34 21.82 -18.27
C ALA A 154 12.13 20.97 -18.73
N ASN A 155 12.33 19.67 -18.99
CA ASN A 155 11.22 18.76 -19.32
C ASN A 155 10.27 18.59 -18.12
N VAL A 156 10.83 18.39 -16.93
CA VAL A 156 10.06 18.17 -15.70
C VAL A 156 9.31 19.44 -15.32
N GLU A 157 9.95 20.60 -15.40
CA GLU A 157 9.30 21.90 -15.18
C GLU A 157 8.18 22.18 -16.19
N ALA A 158 8.35 21.81 -17.46
CA ALA A 158 7.30 21.98 -18.47
C ALA A 158 6.04 21.15 -18.13
N SER A 159 6.22 19.93 -17.61
CA SER A 159 5.13 19.10 -17.10
C SER A 159 4.52 19.65 -15.82
N ALA A 160 5.31 20.19 -14.87
CA ALA A 160 4.79 20.87 -13.68
C ALA A 160 3.92 22.08 -14.06
N ASP A 161 4.38 22.92 -14.98
CA ASP A 161 3.59 24.05 -15.47
C ASP A 161 2.32 23.56 -16.20
N ALA A 162 2.39 22.43 -16.91
CA ALA A 162 1.25 21.84 -17.60
C ALA A 162 0.18 21.27 -16.64
N PHE A 163 0.56 20.78 -15.46
CA PHE A 163 -0.40 20.36 -14.42
C PHE A 163 -1.31 21.52 -14.00
N VAL A 164 -0.75 22.72 -13.84
CA VAL A 164 -1.51 23.93 -13.51
C VAL A 164 -2.35 24.38 -14.70
N ARG A 165 -1.73 24.47 -15.89
CA ARG A 165 -2.39 24.99 -17.09
C ARG A 165 -3.55 24.10 -17.57
N SER A 166 -3.44 22.78 -17.45
CA SER A 166 -4.48 21.83 -17.85
C SER A 166 -5.60 21.67 -16.82
N GLY A 167 -5.42 22.19 -15.60
CA GLY A 167 -6.36 22.01 -14.49
C GLY A 167 -6.21 20.66 -13.77
N LEU A 168 -5.25 19.80 -14.11
CA LEU A 168 -5.01 18.55 -13.36
C LEU A 168 -4.80 18.82 -11.86
N ILE A 169 -4.13 19.92 -11.50
CA ILE A 169 -3.98 20.31 -10.09
C ILE A 169 -5.33 20.55 -9.39
N ASP A 170 -6.34 21.03 -10.12
CA ASP A 170 -7.70 21.29 -9.62
C ASP A 170 -8.51 19.99 -9.41
N HIS A 171 -7.99 18.85 -9.90
CA HIS A 171 -8.52 17.49 -9.72
C HIS A 171 -7.70 16.64 -8.71
N GLY A 172 -6.68 17.24 -8.08
CA GLY A 172 -5.90 16.62 -6.99
C GLY A 172 -4.58 15.97 -7.43
N TRP A 173 -4.17 16.13 -8.69
CA TRP A 173 -2.86 15.70 -9.18
C TRP A 173 -1.76 16.64 -8.66
N THR A 174 -0.81 16.13 -7.87
CA THR A 174 0.11 17.00 -7.11
C THR A 174 1.58 16.61 -7.17
N PHE A 175 1.93 15.33 -7.35
CA PHE A 175 3.35 14.91 -7.35
C PHE A 175 3.98 15.04 -8.75
N ILE A 176 5.16 15.67 -8.83
CA ILE A 176 6.01 15.77 -10.01
C ILE A 176 7.33 15.04 -9.70
N ASN A 177 7.45 13.80 -10.18
CA ASN A 177 8.55 12.91 -9.80
C ASN A 177 9.62 12.83 -10.91
N ILE A 178 10.86 13.16 -10.54
CA ILE A 178 12.05 12.87 -11.33
C ILE A 178 12.41 11.40 -11.13
N ASP A 179 12.57 10.65 -12.22
CA ASP A 179 13.04 9.27 -12.20
C ASP A 179 14.58 9.18 -12.34
N ASP A 180 15.12 8.02 -12.71
CA ASP A 180 16.57 7.81 -12.83
C ASP A 180 17.24 8.79 -13.83
N THR A 181 18.57 8.88 -13.77
CA THR A 181 19.46 9.69 -14.63
C THR A 181 19.61 11.18 -14.29
N TRP A 182 19.14 11.63 -13.13
CA TRP A 182 19.45 12.98 -12.61
C TRP A 182 20.84 13.06 -11.98
N GLN A 183 21.37 11.93 -11.54
CA GLN A 183 22.60 11.83 -10.76
C GLN A 183 23.82 12.21 -11.62
N GLY A 184 24.77 12.92 -11.00
CA GLY A 184 26.11 13.12 -11.51
C GLY A 184 27.04 11.97 -11.14
N ASN A 185 28.35 12.19 -11.25
CA ASN A 185 29.37 11.15 -11.06
C ASN A 185 30.19 11.36 -9.77
N ALA A 186 29.70 12.16 -8.84
CA ALA A 186 30.43 12.55 -7.65
C ALA A 186 29.50 12.72 -6.44
N ARG A 187 30.09 12.59 -5.26
CA ARG A 187 29.51 12.99 -3.98
C ARG A 187 30.13 14.28 -3.49
N GLY A 188 29.36 15.13 -2.82
CA GLY A 188 29.83 16.43 -2.36
C GLY A 188 28.78 17.20 -1.56
N GLY A 189 29.00 18.51 -1.38
CA GLY A 189 28.16 19.35 -0.55
C GLY A 189 28.34 19.10 0.95
N GLU A 190 27.48 19.71 1.76
CA GLU A 190 27.52 19.61 3.22
C GLU A 190 27.33 18.16 3.71
N HIS A 191 26.43 17.42 3.05
CA HIS A 191 26.11 16.04 3.43
C HIS A 191 27.01 14.99 2.78
N HIS A 192 27.92 15.35 1.87
CA HIS A 192 28.64 14.36 1.04
C HIS A 192 27.67 13.41 0.27
N ALA A 193 26.59 13.99 -0.25
CA ALA A 193 25.52 13.31 -0.98
C ALA A 193 25.78 13.32 -2.49
N ILE A 194 24.99 12.55 -3.26
CA ILE A 194 25.05 12.54 -4.73
C ILE A 194 24.85 13.97 -5.29
N VAL A 195 25.81 14.43 -6.10
CA VAL A 195 25.71 15.72 -6.81
C VAL A 195 24.94 15.52 -8.13
N PRO A 196 23.97 16.38 -8.48
CA PRO A 196 23.25 16.30 -9.76
C PRO A 196 24.16 16.47 -10.99
N ASN A 197 23.73 15.96 -12.14
CA ASN A 197 24.42 16.21 -13.41
C ASN A 197 23.97 17.53 -14.08
N GLU A 198 24.60 17.88 -15.20
CA GLU A 198 24.36 19.14 -15.93
C GLU A 198 22.93 19.32 -16.46
N ARG A 199 22.13 18.24 -16.53
CA ARG A 199 20.73 18.32 -16.97
C ARG A 199 19.78 18.73 -15.85
N PHE A 200 20.26 18.66 -14.60
CA PHE A 200 19.56 19.08 -13.38
C PHE A 200 20.46 20.02 -12.57
N PRO A 201 20.83 21.19 -13.13
CA PRO A 201 21.82 22.08 -12.54
C PRO A 201 21.35 22.75 -11.23
N ASP A 202 20.04 22.77 -10.96
CA ASP A 202 19.47 23.45 -9.80
C ASP A 202 18.28 22.68 -9.21
N MET A 203 18.57 21.65 -8.40
CA MET A 203 17.55 20.83 -7.74
C MET A 203 16.72 21.61 -6.72
N ALA A 204 17.35 22.52 -5.96
CA ALA A 204 16.64 23.31 -4.95
C ALA A 204 15.67 24.31 -5.60
N GLY A 205 16.13 25.05 -6.62
CA GLY A 205 15.27 25.97 -7.38
C GLY A 205 14.17 25.24 -8.14
N PHE A 206 14.43 24.03 -8.64
CA PHE A 206 13.39 23.17 -9.21
C PHE A 206 12.30 22.84 -8.19
N VAL A 207 12.67 22.37 -7.00
CA VAL A 207 11.70 22.03 -5.94
C VAL A 207 10.92 23.27 -5.51
N GLU A 208 11.58 24.41 -5.32
CA GLU A 208 10.95 25.69 -4.98
C GLU A 208 9.89 26.06 -6.03
N LYS A 209 10.22 25.99 -7.33
CA LYS A 209 9.27 26.26 -8.42
C LYS A 209 8.06 25.31 -8.39
N VAL A 210 8.27 24.01 -8.18
CA VAL A 210 7.17 23.03 -8.06
C VAL A 210 6.29 23.36 -6.85
N HIS A 211 6.90 23.71 -5.73
CA HIS A 211 6.21 24.09 -4.50
C HIS A 211 5.39 25.36 -4.65
N ASP A 212 5.93 26.39 -5.29
CA ASP A 212 5.25 27.67 -5.54
C ASP A 212 4.01 27.50 -6.43
N ALA A 213 4.01 26.50 -7.31
CA ALA A 213 2.83 26.11 -8.08
C ALA A 213 1.76 25.35 -7.26
N GLY A 214 2.01 25.06 -5.99
CA GLY A 214 1.14 24.25 -5.13
C GLY A 214 1.30 22.74 -5.32
N LEU A 215 2.31 22.30 -6.08
CA LEU A 215 2.64 20.91 -6.34
C LEU A 215 3.67 20.38 -5.33
N LYS A 216 4.00 19.10 -5.46
CA LYS A 216 4.98 18.35 -4.64
C LYS A 216 6.05 17.76 -5.54
N ALA A 217 7.30 17.78 -5.10
CA ALA A 217 8.43 17.30 -5.89
C ALA A 217 8.86 15.90 -5.43
N GLY A 218 9.15 15.01 -6.37
CA GLY A 218 9.71 13.70 -6.09
C GLY A 218 11.06 13.45 -6.75
N ILE A 219 11.88 12.61 -6.13
CA ILE A 219 13.20 12.19 -6.60
C ILE A 219 13.33 10.67 -6.63
N TYR A 220 14.39 10.19 -7.27
CA TYR A 220 14.74 8.80 -7.43
C TYR A 220 16.09 8.47 -6.77
N SER A 221 16.20 7.30 -6.15
CA SER A 221 17.50 6.70 -5.79
C SER A 221 17.41 5.17 -5.72
N THR A 222 18.52 4.50 -5.39
CA THR A 222 18.63 3.05 -5.20
C THR A 222 19.60 2.75 -4.05
N PRO A 223 19.48 1.60 -3.34
CA PRO A 223 20.50 1.19 -2.36
C PRO A 223 21.79 0.68 -3.01
N TRP A 224 21.81 0.45 -4.33
CA TRP A 224 22.95 -0.14 -5.02
C TRP A 224 24.10 0.84 -5.27
N ILE A 225 25.26 0.29 -5.67
CA ILE A 225 26.42 1.06 -6.13
C ILE A 225 26.07 1.85 -7.40
N SER A 226 25.32 1.24 -8.32
CA SER A 226 24.83 1.90 -9.53
C SER A 226 23.33 1.70 -9.73
N SER A 227 22.63 2.80 -10.02
CA SER A 227 21.21 2.82 -10.42
C SER A 227 20.96 1.97 -11.65
N TYR A 228 19.70 1.65 -11.96
CA TYR A 228 19.36 0.81 -13.10
C TYR A 228 19.95 1.34 -14.41
N ALA A 229 19.79 2.64 -14.66
CA ALA A 229 20.33 3.35 -15.81
C ALA A 229 21.85 3.59 -15.74
N ARG A 230 22.54 2.98 -14.76
CA ARG A 230 23.99 2.90 -14.62
C ARG A 230 24.65 4.19 -14.14
N TYR A 231 23.93 4.99 -13.34
CA TYR A 231 24.47 6.17 -12.65
C TYR A 231 24.84 5.82 -11.20
N ILE A 232 25.54 6.70 -10.50
CA ILE A 232 25.85 6.53 -9.06
C ILE A 232 24.57 6.25 -8.26
N GLY A 233 24.63 5.26 -7.36
CA GLY A 233 23.57 4.91 -6.41
C GLY A 233 23.94 5.20 -4.96
N GLY A 234 23.11 4.75 -4.02
CA GLY A 234 23.20 5.06 -2.59
C GLY A 234 24.27 4.33 -1.78
N SER A 235 25.12 3.51 -2.40
CA SER A 235 26.23 2.81 -1.72
C SER A 235 27.52 2.78 -2.56
N SER A 236 28.64 2.36 -1.97
CA SER A 236 29.92 2.17 -2.65
C SER A 236 30.78 1.12 -1.94
N ASP A 237 31.70 0.47 -2.65
CA ASP A 237 32.80 -0.28 -2.01
C ASP A 237 34.00 0.59 -1.64
N ARG A 238 33.96 1.87 -2.04
CA ARG A 238 34.97 2.85 -1.69
C ARG A 238 34.46 3.67 -0.52
N GLU A 239 35.27 3.78 0.53
CA GLU A 239 34.91 4.47 1.77
C GLU A 239 34.54 5.94 1.53
N ASP A 240 35.21 6.60 0.58
CA ASP A 240 34.93 7.97 0.18
C ASP A 240 33.71 8.11 -0.74
N GLY A 241 33.09 7.01 -1.15
CA GLY A 241 31.94 7.00 -2.05
C GLY A 241 32.27 7.45 -3.47
N SER A 242 33.55 7.48 -3.86
CA SER A 242 33.96 7.85 -5.22
C SER A 242 33.35 6.89 -6.24
N TRP A 243 32.94 7.44 -7.38
CA TRP A 243 32.30 6.70 -8.46
C TRP A 243 33.05 6.94 -9.77
N ASP A 244 33.17 5.90 -10.59
CA ASP A 244 33.63 6.01 -11.97
C ASP A 244 32.97 4.95 -12.85
N GLU A 245 33.19 5.06 -14.16
CA GLU A 245 32.59 4.22 -15.21
C GLU A 245 32.79 2.70 -14.96
N SER A 246 33.82 2.29 -14.22
CA SER A 246 34.05 0.86 -13.92
C SER A 246 32.97 0.26 -13.02
N LEU A 247 32.23 1.07 -12.28
CA LEU A 247 31.20 0.64 -11.32
C LEU A 247 29.79 0.62 -11.92
N ARG A 248 29.61 1.09 -13.15
CA ARG A 248 28.29 1.33 -13.78
C ARG A 248 27.39 0.08 -13.87
N ASP A 249 28.01 -1.10 -13.92
CA ASP A 249 27.34 -2.39 -14.04
C ASP A 249 27.15 -3.10 -12.66
N GLU A 250 27.58 -2.50 -11.55
CA GLU A 250 27.43 -3.03 -10.19
C GLU A 250 26.01 -2.86 -9.63
N LYS A 251 25.15 -3.86 -9.87
CA LYS A 251 23.75 -3.93 -9.40
C LYS A 251 23.64 -4.63 -8.03
N ARG A 252 24.34 -4.10 -7.03
CA ARG A 252 24.35 -4.62 -5.66
C ARG A 252 24.64 -3.52 -4.66
N ILE A 253 24.37 -3.79 -3.38
CA ILE A 253 24.75 -2.91 -2.27
C ILE A 253 26.27 -3.01 -2.04
N GLY A 254 26.93 -1.86 -1.90
CA GLY A 254 28.36 -1.76 -1.58
C GLY A 254 28.63 -1.81 -0.06
N ALA A 255 29.92 -1.92 0.30
CA ALA A 255 30.35 -1.99 1.70
C ALA A 255 30.00 -0.74 2.54
N TYR A 256 29.94 0.43 1.91
CA TYR A 256 29.67 1.72 2.55
C TYR A 256 28.32 2.27 2.08
N SER A 257 27.46 2.64 3.03
CA SER A 257 26.13 3.20 2.79
C SER A 257 26.19 4.73 2.86
N PHE A 258 25.46 5.42 1.97
CA PHE A 258 25.32 6.88 1.97
C PHE A 258 23.85 7.30 2.06
N VAL A 259 23.02 6.43 2.63
CA VAL A 259 21.55 6.59 2.65
C VAL A 259 21.14 7.78 3.50
N GLU A 260 21.79 7.96 4.64
CA GLU A 260 21.59 9.08 5.55
C GLU A 260 22.05 10.41 4.91
N ASN A 261 23.18 10.38 4.21
CA ASN A 261 23.72 11.53 3.48
C ASN A 261 22.75 11.98 2.37
N ASP A 262 22.31 11.04 1.55
CA ASP A 262 21.41 11.30 0.43
C ASP A 262 20.03 11.74 0.94
N ALA A 263 19.48 11.11 1.99
CA ALA A 263 18.21 11.51 2.60
C ALA A 263 18.25 12.93 3.17
N ALA A 264 19.31 13.32 3.88
CA ALA A 264 19.48 14.68 4.39
C ALA A 264 19.52 15.70 3.25
N GLN A 265 20.26 15.41 2.18
CA GLN A 265 20.33 16.29 1.01
C GLN A 265 18.97 16.43 0.30
N PHE A 266 18.20 15.35 0.18
CA PHE A 266 16.86 15.39 -0.42
C PHE A 266 15.89 16.22 0.42
N ALA A 267 15.98 16.15 1.74
CA ALA A 267 15.18 16.97 2.64
C ALA A 267 15.56 18.45 2.57
N ASP A 268 16.86 18.78 2.49
CA ASP A 268 17.36 20.15 2.33
C ASP A 268 16.94 20.77 1.00
N TRP A 269 16.93 19.99 -0.08
CA TRP A 269 16.34 20.43 -1.35
C TRP A 269 14.81 20.55 -1.28
N GLY A 270 14.15 19.92 -0.30
CA GLY A 270 12.72 20.04 -0.06
C GLY A 270 11.86 18.98 -0.76
N PHE A 271 12.43 17.87 -1.22
CA PHE A 271 11.64 16.81 -1.86
C PHE A 271 10.56 16.23 -0.92
N ASP A 272 9.45 15.77 -1.48
CA ASP A 272 8.26 15.26 -0.78
C ASP A 272 8.02 13.76 -1.04
N TYR A 273 8.75 13.18 -1.99
CA TYR A 273 8.59 11.81 -2.46
C TYR A 273 9.93 11.23 -2.87
N LEU A 274 10.21 9.99 -2.48
CA LEU A 274 11.35 9.21 -2.92
C LEU A 274 10.85 7.91 -3.55
N LYS A 275 11.10 7.72 -4.85
CA LYS A 275 11.13 6.39 -5.46
C LYS A 275 12.49 5.77 -5.14
N TYR A 276 12.48 4.65 -4.41
CA TYR A 276 13.67 3.92 -4.04
C TYR A 276 13.66 2.57 -4.76
N ASP A 277 14.56 2.42 -5.74
CA ASP A 277 14.40 1.48 -6.85
C ASP A 277 15.40 0.32 -6.85
N TRP A 278 15.02 -0.74 -7.56
CA TRP A 278 15.67 -2.05 -7.74
C TRP A 278 16.14 -2.74 -6.44
N HIS A 279 15.18 -3.42 -5.79
CA HIS A 279 15.37 -4.31 -4.64
C HIS A 279 15.81 -3.70 -3.29
N PRO A 280 15.32 -2.53 -2.85
CA PRO A 280 15.36 -2.18 -1.42
C PRO A 280 14.25 -2.90 -0.63
N ASN A 281 13.71 -3.99 -1.18
CA ASN A 281 12.45 -4.61 -0.78
C ASN A 281 12.65 -5.83 0.13
N ASP A 282 13.84 -5.98 0.70
CA ASP A 282 14.04 -6.69 1.96
C ASP A 282 13.75 -5.74 3.16
N PRO A 283 13.18 -6.25 4.26
CA PRO A 283 12.85 -5.41 5.41
C PRO A 283 14.03 -4.63 6.02
N PRO A 284 15.26 -5.18 6.14
CA PRO A 284 16.43 -4.43 6.61
C PRO A 284 16.76 -3.19 5.76
N THR A 285 16.83 -3.33 4.44
CA THR A 285 17.14 -2.20 3.55
C THR A 285 16.02 -1.16 3.55
N THR A 286 14.75 -1.59 3.51
CA THR A 286 13.60 -0.69 3.62
C THR A 286 13.62 0.09 4.93
N ARG A 287 13.93 -0.58 6.04
CA ARG A 287 14.01 0.05 7.37
C ARG A 287 15.07 1.14 7.40
N ARG A 288 16.26 0.89 6.85
CA ARG A 288 17.36 1.87 6.80
C ARG A 288 16.95 3.16 6.09
N ILE A 289 16.37 3.06 4.89
CA ILE A 289 15.92 4.26 4.17
C ILE A 289 14.75 4.95 4.88
N ARG A 290 13.81 4.20 5.47
CA ARG A 290 12.72 4.78 6.27
C ARG A 290 13.25 5.57 7.46
N GLU A 291 14.18 5.00 8.23
CA GLU A 291 14.78 5.65 9.39
C GLU A 291 15.57 6.90 8.98
N ALA A 292 16.35 6.83 7.90
CA ALA A 292 17.07 7.97 7.35
C ALA A 292 16.13 9.11 6.93
N LEU A 293 15.05 8.81 6.22
CA LEU A 293 14.03 9.82 5.85
C LEU A 293 13.34 10.41 7.09
N ASN A 294 12.96 9.57 8.05
CA ASN A 294 12.30 10.04 9.27
C ASN A 294 13.19 10.98 10.09
N ALA A 295 14.50 10.70 10.15
CA ALA A 295 15.50 11.50 10.87
C ALA A 295 15.69 12.92 10.30
N THR A 296 15.30 13.15 9.04
CA THR A 296 15.34 14.49 8.43
C THR A 296 14.31 15.46 9.02
N GLY A 297 13.28 14.94 9.71
CA GLY A 297 12.15 15.75 10.20
C GLY A 297 11.18 16.23 9.11
N ARG A 298 11.40 15.86 7.84
CA ARG A 298 10.47 16.13 6.73
C ARG A 298 9.66 14.89 6.38
N ASP A 299 8.38 15.07 6.07
CA ASP A 299 7.52 13.99 5.57
C ASP A 299 7.82 13.71 4.10
N ILE A 300 8.60 12.66 3.84
CA ILE A 300 8.92 12.19 2.50
C ILE A 300 8.21 10.85 2.27
N THR A 301 7.36 10.80 1.24
CA THR A 301 6.67 9.58 0.82
C THR A 301 7.69 8.58 0.31
N LEU A 302 7.77 7.39 0.91
CA LEU A 302 8.67 6.33 0.46
C LEU A 302 7.94 5.35 -0.46
N SER A 303 8.42 5.26 -1.70
CA SER A 303 7.90 4.38 -2.74
C SER A 303 8.93 3.35 -3.14
N LEU A 304 8.72 2.10 -2.72
CA LEU A 304 9.61 1.00 -3.04
C LEU A 304 9.37 0.49 -4.45
N SER A 305 10.45 0.28 -5.18
CA SER A 305 10.49 -0.31 -6.50
C SER A 305 11.70 -1.24 -6.59
N ASN A 306 11.69 -2.38 -7.28
CA ASN A 306 10.62 -2.95 -8.08
C ASN A 306 10.23 -4.35 -7.55
N SER A 307 9.04 -4.85 -7.90
CA SER A 307 8.59 -6.22 -7.62
C SER A 307 8.74 -6.64 -6.15
N ALA A 308 8.11 -5.89 -5.24
CA ALA A 308 8.12 -6.19 -3.81
C ALA A 308 7.72 -7.66 -3.54
N PRO A 309 8.52 -8.40 -2.75
CA PRO A 309 8.23 -9.77 -2.36
C PRO A 309 6.99 -9.80 -1.47
N PHE A 310 6.03 -10.66 -1.82
CA PHE A 310 4.76 -10.73 -1.10
C PHE A 310 4.93 -11.37 0.29
N GLU A 311 5.93 -12.23 0.46
CA GLU A 311 6.34 -12.80 1.73
C GLU A 311 6.77 -11.75 2.77
N HIS A 312 7.15 -10.55 2.34
CA HIS A 312 7.48 -9.40 3.20
C HIS A 312 6.40 -8.31 3.19
N ALA A 313 5.23 -8.57 2.60
CA ALA A 313 4.20 -7.54 2.43
C ALA A 313 3.78 -6.88 3.76
N SER A 314 3.77 -7.63 4.85
CA SER A 314 3.48 -7.10 6.20
C SER A 314 4.51 -6.03 6.61
N GLU A 315 5.80 -6.38 6.63
CA GLU A 315 6.86 -5.45 7.04
C GLU A 315 7.01 -4.29 6.07
N LEU A 316 6.98 -4.54 4.76
CA LEU A 316 7.08 -3.50 3.75
C LEU A 316 5.92 -2.50 3.86
N SER A 317 4.70 -2.99 4.10
CA SER A 317 3.54 -2.12 4.30
C SER A 317 3.59 -1.28 5.57
N ALA A 318 4.38 -1.70 6.57
CA ALA A 318 4.62 -0.93 7.79
C ALA A 318 5.74 0.11 7.61
N LEU A 319 6.67 -0.13 6.69
CA LEU A 319 7.88 0.67 6.52
C LEU A 319 7.84 1.61 5.32
N SER A 320 6.96 1.41 4.34
CA SER A 320 6.82 2.31 3.18
C SER A 320 5.41 2.87 3.06
N ASN A 321 5.26 3.90 2.22
CA ASN A 321 3.94 4.43 1.87
C ASN A 321 3.39 3.75 0.60
N VAL A 322 4.30 3.29 -0.25
CA VAL A 322 4.00 2.68 -1.55
C VAL A 322 4.99 1.55 -1.81
N ALA A 323 4.55 0.46 -2.43
CA ALA A 323 5.43 -0.60 -2.92
C ALA A 323 4.94 -1.21 -4.24
N ARG A 324 5.80 -1.19 -5.26
CA ARG A 324 5.57 -1.84 -6.57
C ARG A 324 5.35 -3.33 -6.39
N THR A 325 4.20 -3.81 -6.81
CA THR A 325 3.75 -5.20 -6.55
C THR A 325 4.17 -6.22 -7.60
N THR A 326 4.54 -5.74 -8.78
CA THR A 326 4.93 -6.49 -9.97
C THR A 326 6.14 -5.82 -10.62
N GLY A 327 6.66 -6.44 -11.69
CA GLY A 327 7.61 -5.78 -12.60
C GLY A 327 6.98 -4.61 -13.36
N ASP A 328 7.76 -3.98 -14.23
CA ASP A 328 7.39 -2.76 -14.97
C ASP A 328 6.21 -2.98 -15.91
N ILE A 329 5.22 -2.10 -15.83
CA ILE A 329 4.16 -2.05 -16.84
C ILE A 329 4.73 -1.66 -18.19
N ARG A 330 4.17 -2.26 -19.24
CA ARG A 330 4.35 -1.87 -20.62
C ARG A 330 3.00 -1.56 -21.25
N ASP A 331 3.02 -0.66 -22.21
CA ASP A 331 1.86 -0.10 -22.89
C ASP A 331 1.19 -1.10 -23.85
N ARG A 332 0.64 -2.18 -23.27
CA ARG A 332 -0.02 -3.30 -23.96
C ARG A 332 -1.01 -4.01 -23.04
N TRP A 333 -2.05 -4.57 -23.64
CA TRP A 333 -3.09 -5.32 -22.94
C TRP A 333 -2.55 -6.60 -22.27
N THR A 334 -1.85 -7.44 -23.02
CA THR A 334 -1.24 -8.71 -22.57
C THR A 334 0.21 -8.83 -23.00
N LYS A 335 0.96 -9.69 -22.32
CA LYS A 335 2.31 -10.11 -22.72
C LYS A 335 2.20 -11.05 -23.93
N ALA A 336 2.85 -10.70 -25.03
CA ALA A 336 2.96 -11.57 -26.21
C ALA A 336 3.76 -12.85 -25.91
N ALA A 337 3.49 -13.94 -26.62
CA ALA A 337 4.17 -15.22 -26.39
C ALA A 337 5.69 -15.18 -26.70
N ASP A 338 6.12 -14.30 -27.59
CA ASP A 338 7.50 -14.08 -28.02
C ASP A 338 8.16 -12.87 -27.34
N TRP A 339 7.57 -12.39 -26.24
CA TRP A 339 8.00 -11.18 -25.55
C TRP A 339 9.41 -11.33 -24.96
N PRO A 340 10.38 -10.49 -25.37
CA PRO A 340 11.81 -10.68 -25.06
C PRO A 340 12.18 -10.25 -23.64
N TYR A 341 11.27 -9.58 -22.93
CA TYR A 341 11.47 -9.20 -21.55
C TYR A 341 11.01 -10.35 -20.64
N GLU A 342 11.89 -10.77 -19.73
CA GLU A 342 11.62 -11.85 -18.76
C GLU A 342 10.54 -11.41 -17.74
N ASP A 343 10.62 -11.88 -16.50
CA ASP A 343 9.61 -11.60 -15.46
C ASP A 343 9.73 -10.19 -14.85
N TRP A 344 10.53 -9.30 -15.46
CA TRP A 344 10.73 -7.93 -15.00
C TRP A 344 9.77 -6.92 -15.65
N ALA A 345 9.00 -7.30 -16.68
CA ALA A 345 8.01 -6.42 -17.32
C ALA A 345 6.72 -7.15 -17.73
N TRP A 346 5.59 -6.45 -17.65
CA TRP A 346 4.23 -7.02 -17.72
C TRP A 346 3.28 -6.15 -18.55
N GLY A 347 2.30 -6.78 -19.20
CA GLY A 347 1.11 -6.09 -19.72
C GLY A 347 0.07 -5.90 -18.61
N LEU A 348 -1.00 -5.18 -18.94
CA LEU A 348 -2.05 -4.81 -17.99
C LEU A 348 -2.71 -6.05 -17.34
N VAL A 349 -3.00 -7.08 -18.14
CA VAL A 349 -3.63 -8.32 -17.67
C VAL A 349 -2.74 -9.10 -16.71
N GLU A 350 -1.43 -9.17 -16.97
CA GLU A 350 -0.51 -9.88 -16.07
C GLU A 350 -0.35 -9.18 -14.72
N ILE A 351 -0.43 -7.84 -14.72
CA ILE A 351 -0.46 -7.04 -13.48
C ILE A 351 -1.76 -7.31 -12.74
N TRP A 352 -2.91 -7.25 -13.44
CA TRP A 352 -4.22 -7.56 -12.86
C TRP A 352 -4.20 -8.89 -12.11
N ASP A 353 -3.76 -9.97 -12.76
CA ASP A 353 -3.77 -11.32 -12.18
C ASP A 353 -2.85 -11.48 -10.95
N ARG A 354 -1.93 -10.54 -10.71
CA ARG A 354 -0.95 -10.59 -9.60
C ARG A 354 -1.19 -9.55 -8.50
N HIS A 355 -1.83 -8.44 -8.82
CA HIS A 355 -1.91 -7.28 -7.93
C HIS A 355 -2.85 -7.51 -6.74
N GLU A 356 -3.99 -8.18 -6.96
CA GLU A 356 -5.06 -8.34 -5.95
C GLU A 356 -4.60 -8.99 -4.64
N ARG A 357 -3.55 -9.83 -4.66
CA ARG A 357 -3.01 -10.47 -3.45
C ARG A 357 -2.58 -9.48 -2.37
N TRP A 358 -2.25 -8.24 -2.73
CA TRP A 358 -1.82 -7.19 -1.81
C TRP A 358 -2.97 -6.52 -1.03
N ARG A 359 -4.23 -6.78 -1.40
CA ARG A 359 -5.42 -6.22 -0.76
C ARG A 359 -5.42 -6.27 0.78
N PRO A 360 -4.98 -7.35 1.47
CA PRO A 360 -4.97 -7.41 2.93
C PRO A 360 -4.06 -6.37 3.60
N TYR A 361 -3.12 -5.77 2.86
CA TYR A 361 -2.16 -4.80 3.37
C TYR A 361 -2.51 -3.35 2.99
N THR A 362 -3.41 -3.14 2.03
CA THR A 362 -3.81 -1.81 1.58
C THR A 362 -4.62 -1.08 2.65
N ARG A 363 -4.15 0.10 3.06
CA ARG A 363 -4.77 0.93 4.10
C ARG A 363 -4.27 2.37 3.99
N PRO A 364 -4.95 3.36 4.60
CA PRO A 364 -4.35 4.67 4.81
C PRO A 364 -2.94 4.55 5.41
N GLY A 365 -1.95 5.11 4.74
CA GLY A 365 -0.54 4.98 5.09
C GLY A 365 0.25 4.02 4.21
N PHE A 366 -0.39 3.06 3.52
CA PHE A 366 0.26 2.17 2.56
C PHE A 366 -0.65 1.75 1.41
N PHE A 367 -0.17 1.95 0.19
CA PHE A 367 -0.87 1.56 -1.03
C PHE A 367 0.01 0.70 -1.94
N PRO A 368 -0.44 -0.50 -2.35
CA PRO A 368 0.27 -1.30 -3.32
C PRO A 368 0.28 -0.60 -4.68
N ASP A 369 1.41 -0.65 -5.37
CA ASP A 369 1.62 0.03 -6.64
C ASP A 369 1.58 -0.95 -7.82
N ALA A 370 0.63 -0.71 -8.72
CA ALA A 370 0.46 -1.43 -9.98
C ALA A 370 1.32 -0.84 -11.12
N ASP A 371 2.19 0.13 -10.81
CA ASP A 371 3.04 0.90 -11.71
C ASP A 371 2.31 2.04 -12.45
N MET A 372 3.09 2.83 -13.19
CA MET A 372 2.68 4.08 -13.85
C MET A 372 1.54 3.91 -14.86
N LEU A 373 0.81 5.01 -15.09
CA LEU A 373 -0.24 5.07 -16.09
C LEU A 373 0.34 5.16 -17.50
N VAL A 374 -0.10 4.24 -18.38
CA VAL A 374 0.29 4.17 -19.79
C VAL A 374 -0.81 4.75 -20.69
N VAL A 375 -1.14 6.03 -20.49
CA VAL A 375 -2.15 6.78 -21.26
C VAL A 375 -1.52 7.99 -21.96
N GLY A 376 -2.10 8.44 -23.06
CA GLY A 376 -1.53 9.50 -23.89
C GLY A 376 -0.29 9.03 -24.65
N ASP A 377 0.67 9.93 -24.87
CA ASP A 377 1.93 9.62 -25.56
C ASP A 377 3.00 9.11 -24.59
N VAL A 378 3.37 7.83 -24.65
CA VAL A 378 4.31 7.17 -23.72
C VAL A 378 5.55 6.63 -24.44
N SER A 379 6.64 6.43 -23.70
CA SER A 379 7.92 5.95 -24.21
C SER A 379 8.78 5.25 -23.16
N TRP A 380 9.61 4.32 -23.59
CA TRP A 380 10.75 3.84 -22.78
C TRP A 380 12.10 4.05 -23.48
N SER A 381 12.09 4.69 -24.65
CA SER A 381 13.27 5.02 -25.46
C SER A 381 13.57 6.53 -25.48
N GLY A 382 12.70 7.33 -24.84
CA GLY A 382 12.77 8.79 -24.81
C GLY A 382 12.12 9.47 -26.02
N GLU A 383 11.37 8.74 -26.83
CA GLU A 383 10.55 9.26 -27.93
C GLU A 383 9.08 8.85 -27.70
N PRO A 384 8.25 9.72 -27.10
CA PRO A 384 6.83 9.45 -26.86
C PRO A 384 6.04 9.18 -28.14
N ALA A 385 5.18 8.17 -28.09
CA ALA A 385 4.20 7.86 -29.12
C ALA A 385 2.86 7.50 -28.46
N ALA A 386 1.77 7.67 -29.20
CA ALA A 386 0.43 7.35 -28.72
C ALA A 386 0.38 5.93 -28.13
N SER A 387 -0.27 5.81 -26.98
CA SER A 387 -0.47 4.55 -26.27
C SER A 387 -1.00 3.47 -27.22
N GLY A 388 -0.41 2.28 -27.11
CA GLY A 388 -0.82 1.05 -27.76
C GLY A 388 -2.11 0.46 -27.21
N LEU A 389 -2.63 1.00 -26.09
CA LEU A 389 -3.92 0.62 -25.55
C LEU A 389 -5.07 1.28 -26.32
N THR A 390 -6.11 0.49 -26.62
CA THR A 390 -7.37 1.01 -27.17
C THR A 390 -8.08 1.93 -26.18
N PRO A 391 -9.02 2.79 -26.62
CA PRO A 391 -9.78 3.62 -25.69
C PRO A 391 -10.50 2.84 -24.58
N ASP A 392 -11.07 1.67 -24.90
CA ASP A 392 -11.74 0.80 -23.91
C ASP A 392 -10.74 0.21 -22.90
N GLU A 393 -9.55 -0.19 -23.36
CA GLU A 393 -8.46 -0.65 -22.49
C GLU A 393 -7.98 0.46 -21.55
N GLN A 394 -7.90 1.71 -22.03
CA GLN A 394 -7.51 2.85 -21.19
C GLN A 394 -8.59 3.19 -20.14
N TYR A 395 -9.89 3.06 -20.47
CA TYR A 395 -10.95 3.15 -19.46
C TYR A 395 -10.83 2.04 -18.41
N THR A 396 -10.55 0.80 -18.83
CA THR A 396 -10.31 -0.32 -17.93
C THR A 396 -9.10 -0.07 -17.04
N HIS A 397 -7.99 0.40 -17.61
CA HIS A 397 -6.75 0.73 -16.93
C HIS A 397 -6.99 1.72 -15.78
N ILE A 398 -7.57 2.89 -16.07
CA ILE A 398 -7.85 3.90 -15.03
C ILE A 398 -8.85 3.39 -13.99
N SER A 399 -9.88 2.65 -14.42
CA SER A 399 -10.89 2.11 -13.51
C SER A 399 -10.31 1.08 -12.53
N LEU A 400 -9.44 0.19 -13.01
CA LEU A 400 -8.77 -0.80 -12.16
C LEU A 400 -7.83 -0.14 -11.16
N TRP A 401 -6.98 0.81 -11.60
CA TRP A 401 -6.09 1.53 -10.69
C TRP A 401 -6.87 2.31 -9.62
N CYS A 402 -8.02 2.89 -9.98
CA CYS A 402 -8.88 3.56 -9.02
C CYS A 402 -9.52 2.60 -8.02
N LEU A 403 -10.03 1.45 -8.49
CA LEU A 403 -10.59 0.41 -7.62
C LEU A 403 -9.52 -0.23 -6.73
N TRP A 404 -8.28 -0.37 -7.20
CA TRP A 404 -7.21 -0.93 -6.40
C TRP A 404 -6.63 0.02 -5.36
N SER A 405 -7.01 1.30 -5.40
CA SER A 405 -6.34 2.35 -4.63
C SER A 405 -4.83 2.36 -4.91
N SER A 406 -4.43 2.07 -6.15
CA SER A 406 -3.04 2.17 -6.60
C SER A 406 -2.65 3.65 -6.74
N PRO A 407 -1.38 4.03 -6.56
CA PRO A 407 -0.86 5.30 -7.07
C PRO A 407 -1.30 5.55 -8.52
N LEU A 408 -1.69 6.79 -8.80
CA LEU A 408 -1.97 7.26 -10.16
C LEU A 408 -0.82 8.16 -10.58
N LEU A 409 0.18 7.59 -11.27
CA LEU A 409 1.34 8.33 -11.77
C LEU A 409 1.29 8.41 -13.29
N ILE A 410 0.95 9.58 -13.84
CA ILE A 410 0.93 9.83 -15.29
C ILE A 410 2.32 9.56 -15.87
N GLY A 411 2.38 8.74 -16.92
CA GLY A 411 3.61 8.37 -17.60
C GLY A 411 3.87 9.09 -18.92
N CYS A 412 3.06 10.07 -19.33
CA CYS A 412 3.22 10.81 -20.59
C CYS A 412 3.61 12.29 -20.36
N PRO A 413 4.23 12.97 -21.35
CA PRO A 413 4.50 14.41 -21.26
C PRO A 413 3.20 15.21 -21.13
N VAL A 414 2.97 15.83 -19.97
CA VAL A 414 1.67 16.46 -19.66
C VAL A 414 1.40 17.67 -20.54
N GLU A 415 2.43 18.35 -21.03
CA GLU A 415 2.28 19.46 -21.97
C GLU A 415 1.78 19.03 -23.36
N ARG A 416 1.65 17.73 -23.62
CA ARG A 416 1.25 17.14 -24.91
C ARG A 416 -0.03 16.31 -24.85
N ILE A 417 -0.71 16.24 -23.70
CA ILE A 417 -1.91 15.40 -23.56
C ILE A 417 -3.03 15.85 -24.50
N ASP A 418 -3.65 14.89 -25.16
CA ASP A 418 -4.84 15.10 -25.96
C ASP A 418 -6.12 15.18 -25.09
N ARG A 419 -7.25 15.48 -25.72
CA ARG A 419 -8.55 15.64 -25.04
C ARG A 419 -9.07 14.35 -24.43
N PHE A 420 -8.91 13.22 -25.12
CA PHE A 420 -9.35 11.93 -24.63
C PHE A 420 -8.55 11.57 -23.38
N THR A 421 -7.22 11.68 -23.43
CA THR A 421 -6.35 11.44 -22.27
C THR A 421 -6.68 12.37 -21.10
N LEU A 422 -6.85 13.67 -21.35
CA LEU A 422 -7.25 14.61 -20.30
C LEU A 422 -8.62 14.23 -19.68
N SER A 423 -9.58 13.76 -20.49
CA SER A 423 -10.91 13.34 -20.00
C SER A 423 -10.87 12.09 -19.11
N LEU A 424 -9.87 11.22 -19.30
CA LEU A 424 -9.60 10.09 -18.41
C LEU A 424 -9.10 10.55 -17.04
N LEU A 425 -8.27 11.60 -17.04
CA LEU A 425 -7.55 12.10 -15.86
C LEU A 425 -8.32 13.17 -15.06
N THR A 426 -9.47 13.64 -15.55
CA THR A 426 -10.24 14.75 -14.95
C THR A 426 -11.67 14.37 -14.55
N ASN A 427 -11.99 13.07 -14.51
CA ASN A 427 -13.28 12.61 -13.98
C ASN A 427 -13.24 12.49 -12.45
N ASP A 428 -13.70 13.53 -11.75
CA ASP A 428 -13.69 13.59 -10.28
C ASP A 428 -14.49 12.47 -9.59
N GLU A 429 -15.49 11.87 -10.24
CA GLU A 429 -16.23 10.75 -9.65
C GLU A 429 -15.46 9.43 -9.72
N VAL A 430 -14.69 9.22 -10.80
CA VAL A 430 -13.77 8.08 -10.94
C VAL A 430 -12.59 8.25 -9.99
N LEU A 431 -11.97 9.43 -9.96
CA LEU A 431 -10.87 9.74 -9.04
C LEU A 431 -11.29 9.63 -7.57
N ALA A 432 -12.54 9.98 -7.23
CA ALA A 432 -13.06 9.80 -5.87
C ALA A 432 -13.07 8.33 -5.42
N VAL A 433 -13.15 7.36 -6.35
CA VAL A 433 -13.00 5.93 -6.00
C VAL A 433 -11.60 5.66 -5.46
N ASN A 434 -10.56 6.20 -6.10
CA ASN A 434 -9.17 6.06 -5.64
C ASN A 434 -8.91 6.83 -4.33
N ARG A 435 -9.51 8.02 -4.19
CA ARG A 435 -9.24 8.99 -3.10
C ARG A 435 -10.16 8.85 -1.88
N ASP A 436 -10.97 7.79 -1.84
CA ASP A 436 -11.87 7.50 -0.73
C ASP A 436 -11.10 7.33 0.58
N SER A 437 -11.62 7.90 1.67
CA SER A 437 -10.91 7.96 2.96
C SER A 437 -10.81 6.61 3.68
N LEU A 438 -11.58 5.59 3.30
CA LEU A 438 -11.36 4.23 3.84
C LEU A 438 -10.03 3.66 3.36
N GLY A 439 -9.49 4.13 2.23
CA GLY A 439 -8.22 3.67 1.68
C GLY A 439 -8.18 2.16 1.37
N LEU A 440 -9.34 1.55 1.10
CA LEU A 440 -9.44 0.11 0.81
C LEU A 440 -9.06 -0.21 -0.63
N MET A 441 -8.53 -1.41 -0.87
CA MET A 441 -8.42 -1.97 -2.22
C MET A 441 -9.65 -2.83 -2.53
N ALA A 442 -10.19 -2.71 -3.74
CA ALA A 442 -11.31 -3.51 -4.21
C ALA A 442 -10.98 -5.01 -4.23
N ARG A 443 -12.02 -5.86 -4.23
CA ARG A 443 -11.89 -7.30 -4.46
C ARG A 443 -12.71 -7.75 -5.66
N THR A 444 -12.27 -8.81 -6.32
CA THR A 444 -13.07 -9.56 -7.28
C THR A 444 -14.17 -10.31 -6.52
N VAL A 445 -15.44 -9.99 -6.79
CA VAL A 445 -16.61 -10.62 -6.15
C VAL A 445 -17.30 -11.66 -7.03
N ALA A 446 -17.11 -11.59 -8.34
CA ALA A 446 -17.59 -12.60 -9.28
C ALA A 446 -16.65 -12.72 -10.48
N SER A 447 -16.56 -13.92 -11.04
CA SER A 447 -15.78 -14.22 -12.25
C SER A 447 -16.53 -15.25 -13.09
N GLU A 448 -16.73 -14.94 -14.37
CA GLU A 448 -17.33 -15.86 -15.34
C GLU A 448 -16.57 -15.74 -16.67
N GLY A 449 -15.84 -16.79 -17.06
CA GLY A 449 -14.94 -16.75 -18.23
C GLY A 449 -13.93 -15.60 -18.12
N ASP A 450 -13.96 -14.68 -19.08
CA ASP A 450 -13.12 -13.46 -19.11
C ASP A 450 -13.78 -12.23 -18.48
N THR A 451 -15.00 -12.36 -17.95
CA THR A 451 -15.68 -11.26 -17.27
C THR A 451 -15.36 -11.26 -15.78
N ARG A 452 -15.28 -10.06 -15.19
CA ARG A 452 -14.99 -9.87 -13.76
C ARG A 452 -15.93 -8.80 -13.20
N VAL A 453 -16.41 -9.03 -11.98
CA VAL A 453 -17.03 -7.99 -11.15
C VAL A 453 -16.09 -7.69 -10.01
N ILE A 454 -15.65 -6.43 -9.91
CA ILE A 454 -14.76 -5.96 -8.86
C ILE A 454 -15.49 -4.89 -8.06
N ALA A 455 -15.48 -5.01 -6.73
CA ALA A 455 -16.24 -4.14 -5.84
C ALA A 455 -15.38 -3.56 -4.71
N LYS A 456 -15.63 -2.29 -4.40
CA LYS A 456 -14.96 -1.52 -3.36
C LYS A 456 -15.99 -0.78 -2.50
N PRO A 457 -16.09 -1.10 -1.19
CA PRO A 457 -16.82 -0.27 -0.25
C PRO A 457 -16.24 1.15 -0.17
N MET A 458 -17.12 2.13 0.03
CA MET A 458 -16.76 3.55 0.09
C MET A 458 -17.16 4.14 1.44
N SER A 459 -16.47 5.21 1.85
CA SER A 459 -16.67 5.90 3.13
C SER A 459 -18.08 6.44 3.37
N ASP A 460 -18.86 6.70 2.32
CA ASP A 460 -20.23 7.17 2.40
C ASP A 460 -21.29 6.05 2.46
N GLY A 461 -20.85 4.79 2.62
CA GLY A 461 -21.72 3.61 2.64
C GLY A 461 -22.16 3.12 1.26
N SER A 462 -21.68 3.75 0.18
CA SER A 462 -21.87 3.24 -1.19
C SER A 462 -20.85 2.17 -1.56
N ILE A 463 -21.05 1.56 -2.73
CA ILE A 463 -20.09 0.60 -3.31
C ILE A 463 -19.72 1.06 -4.71
N ALA A 464 -18.43 1.20 -4.99
CA ALA A 464 -17.91 1.33 -6.35
C ALA A 464 -17.77 -0.08 -6.96
N VAL A 465 -18.35 -0.29 -8.14
CA VAL A 465 -18.42 -1.59 -8.81
C VAL A 465 -17.96 -1.46 -10.25
N GLY A 466 -16.92 -2.18 -10.64
CA GLY A 466 -16.49 -2.31 -12.02
C GLY A 466 -16.98 -3.62 -12.64
N LEU A 467 -17.72 -3.52 -13.75
CA LEU A 467 -18.11 -4.64 -14.60
C LEU A 467 -17.14 -4.71 -15.77
N PHE A 468 -16.22 -5.66 -15.74
CA PHE A 468 -15.13 -5.75 -16.70
C PHE A 468 -15.27 -6.92 -17.66
N ASN A 469 -14.76 -6.72 -18.87
CA ASN A 469 -14.67 -7.74 -19.89
C ASN A 469 -13.25 -7.83 -20.43
N ARG A 470 -12.55 -8.96 -20.21
CA ARG A 470 -11.19 -9.18 -20.71
C ARG A 470 -11.12 -9.84 -22.09
N SER A 471 -12.25 -10.22 -22.67
CA SER A 471 -12.30 -10.92 -23.96
C SER A 471 -12.26 -9.95 -25.15
N ASP A 472 -11.95 -10.51 -26.33
CA ASP A 472 -11.96 -9.81 -27.62
C ASP A 472 -13.38 -9.55 -28.18
N GLU A 473 -14.43 -10.02 -27.49
CA GLU A 473 -15.83 -9.85 -27.91
C GLU A 473 -16.62 -9.07 -26.86
N SER A 474 -17.76 -8.47 -27.24
CA SER A 474 -18.62 -7.84 -26.23
C SER A 474 -19.30 -8.90 -25.36
N ALA A 475 -19.37 -8.67 -24.06
CA ALA A 475 -19.99 -9.59 -23.10
C ALA A 475 -21.07 -8.87 -22.27
N GLU A 476 -22.11 -9.60 -21.87
CA GLU A 476 -22.97 -9.13 -20.77
C GLU A 476 -22.28 -9.48 -19.46
N VAL A 477 -22.14 -8.50 -18.57
CA VAL A 477 -21.54 -8.67 -17.24
C VAL A 477 -22.59 -8.30 -16.21
N VAL A 478 -22.76 -9.16 -15.20
CA VAL A 478 -23.82 -9.05 -14.20
C VAL A 478 -23.20 -8.96 -12.82
N ALA A 479 -23.56 -7.93 -12.05
CA ALA A 479 -23.27 -7.86 -10.62
C ALA A 479 -24.55 -8.14 -9.83
N ASP A 480 -24.64 -9.34 -9.27
CA ASP A 480 -25.73 -9.73 -8.39
C ASP A 480 -25.61 -9.02 -7.04
N PHE A 481 -26.69 -8.39 -6.60
CA PHE A 481 -26.72 -7.63 -5.35
C PHE A 481 -26.43 -8.51 -4.13
N SER A 482 -26.78 -9.79 -4.18
CA SER A 482 -26.43 -10.77 -3.13
C SER A 482 -24.92 -10.91 -2.93
N THR A 483 -24.13 -10.87 -4.01
CA THR A 483 -22.65 -10.92 -3.95
C THR A 483 -22.03 -9.63 -3.42
N LEU A 484 -22.77 -8.52 -3.55
CA LEU A 484 -22.41 -7.20 -3.05
C LEU A 484 -22.93 -6.95 -1.62
N GLY A 485 -23.71 -7.88 -1.05
CA GLY A 485 -24.36 -7.68 0.25
C GLY A 485 -25.52 -6.68 0.24
N ILE A 486 -26.06 -6.33 -0.92
CA ILE A 486 -27.17 -5.40 -1.07
C ILE A 486 -28.49 -6.17 -1.02
N THR A 487 -29.43 -5.68 -0.20
CA THR A 487 -30.82 -6.15 -0.20
C THR A 487 -31.75 -5.04 -0.72
N GLY A 488 -32.88 -5.43 -1.30
CA GLY A 488 -33.87 -4.47 -1.82
C GLY A 488 -33.42 -3.74 -3.09
N THR A 489 -33.83 -2.47 -3.18
CA THR A 489 -33.55 -1.58 -4.31
C THR A 489 -32.33 -0.70 -4.01
N ALA A 490 -31.55 -0.36 -5.03
CA ALA A 490 -30.42 0.54 -4.90
C ALA A 490 -30.40 1.57 -6.04
N ARG A 491 -29.95 2.79 -5.72
CA ARG A 491 -29.65 3.81 -6.72
C ARG A 491 -28.33 3.47 -7.39
N VAL A 492 -28.27 3.58 -8.71
CA VAL A 492 -27.08 3.23 -9.51
C VAL A 492 -26.66 4.44 -10.36
N ARG A 493 -25.36 4.71 -10.42
CA ARG A 493 -24.78 5.78 -11.24
C ARG A 493 -23.61 5.26 -12.05
N ASP A 494 -23.55 5.62 -13.33
CA ASP A 494 -22.37 5.43 -14.19
C ASP A 494 -21.38 6.56 -13.94
N LEU A 495 -20.19 6.22 -13.43
CA LEU A 495 -19.19 7.21 -13.01
C LEU A 495 -18.48 7.85 -14.20
N TRP A 496 -18.21 7.08 -15.26
CA TRP A 496 -17.56 7.61 -16.45
C TRP A 496 -18.46 8.62 -17.15
N ARG A 497 -19.76 8.33 -17.24
CA ARG A 497 -20.75 9.21 -17.87
C ARG A 497 -21.33 10.26 -16.93
N GLN A 498 -21.04 10.16 -15.63
CA GLN A 498 -21.63 10.97 -14.57
C GLN A 498 -23.17 11.06 -14.69
N SER A 499 -23.80 9.91 -14.92
CA SER A 499 -25.24 9.81 -15.16
C SER A 499 -25.87 8.80 -14.22
N ASP A 500 -26.97 9.20 -13.61
CA ASP A 500 -27.81 8.25 -12.87
C ASP A 500 -28.46 7.28 -13.86
N LEU A 501 -28.49 6.01 -13.48
CA LEU A 501 -29.19 4.95 -14.17
C LEU A 501 -30.54 4.69 -13.46
N ALA A 502 -31.38 3.85 -14.05
CA ALA A 502 -32.58 3.41 -13.35
C ALA A 502 -32.17 2.67 -12.06
N ASP A 503 -32.91 2.93 -10.98
CA ASP A 503 -32.80 2.16 -9.75
C ASP A 503 -32.96 0.66 -10.06
N ALA A 504 -32.14 -0.15 -9.42
CA ALA A 504 -32.06 -1.58 -9.68
C ALA A 504 -32.35 -2.39 -8.41
N SER A 505 -32.84 -3.61 -8.59
CA SER A 505 -33.06 -4.58 -7.51
C SER A 505 -32.57 -5.95 -7.96
N GLY A 506 -31.95 -6.71 -7.06
CA GLY A 506 -31.45 -8.06 -7.34
C GLY A 506 -30.12 -8.09 -8.10
N ALA A 507 -29.95 -7.30 -9.16
CA ALA A 507 -28.69 -7.20 -9.90
C ALA A 507 -28.61 -5.91 -10.74
N VAL A 508 -27.39 -5.55 -11.15
CA VAL A 508 -27.14 -4.61 -12.25
C VAL A 508 -26.40 -5.32 -13.39
N ARG A 509 -26.72 -4.96 -14.63
CA ARG A 509 -26.19 -5.59 -15.85
C ARG A 509 -25.68 -4.55 -16.82
N SER A 510 -24.59 -4.86 -17.51
CA SER A 510 -24.08 -4.03 -18.59
C SER A 510 -23.53 -4.87 -19.74
N ARG A 511 -23.79 -4.43 -20.98
CA ARG A 511 -23.13 -4.96 -22.17
C ARG A 511 -21.80 -4.23 -22.33
N VAL A 512 -20.71 -4.89 -21.95
CA VAL A 512 -19.36 -4.32 -21.91
C VAL A 512 -18.62 -4.68 -23.20
N ARG A 513 -18.02 -3.67 -23.85
CA ARG A 513 -17.21 -3.85 -25.07
C ARG A 513 -15.96 -4.71 -24.81
N PRO A 514 -15.29 -5.23 -25.85
CA PRO A 514 -14.01 -5.92 -25.69
C PRO A 514 -13.05 -5.07 -24.87
N HIS A 515 -12.39 -5.69 -23.89
CA HIS A 515 -11.40 -5.07 -23.00
C HIS A 515 -11.90 -3.86 -22.20
N GLY A 516 -13.22 -3.63 -22.17
CA GLY A 516 -13.84 -2.46 -21.59
C GLY A 516 -14.33 -2.65 -20.16
N VAL A 517 -14.91 -1.58 -19.62
CA VAL A 517 -15.48 -1.51 -18.28
C VAL A 517 -16.76 -0.67 -18.26
N SER A 518 -17.71 -1.07 -17.42
CA SER A 518 -18.73 -0.17 -16.89
C SER A 518 -18.45 0.06 -15.40
N LEU A 519 -18.05 1.28 -15.05
CA LEU A 519 -17.72 1.65 -13.67
C LEU A 519 -18.90 2.36 -13.03
N LEU A 520 -19.44 1.75 -11.99
CA LEU A 520 -20.68 2.14 -11.35
C LEU A 520 -20.43 2.53 -9.88
N ARG A 521 -21.31 3.36 -9.34
CA ARG A 521 -21.47 3.56 -7.90
C ARG A 521 -22.90 3.24 -7.51
N ILE A 522 -23.05 2.47 -6.44
CA ILE A 522 -24.33 1.90 -6.01
C ILE A 522 -24.60 2.33 -4.56
N TRP A 523 -25.76 2.93 -4.31
CA TRP A 523 -26.24 3.31 -2.97
C TRP A 523 -27.47 2.46 -2.62
N PRO A 524 -27.37 1.56 -1.63
CA PRO A 524 -28.51 0.82 -1.10
C PRO A 524 -29.60 1.76 -0.56
N ALA A 525 -30.88 1.49 -0.83
CA ALA A 525 -31.98 2.32 -0.33
C ALA A 525 -32.20 2.18 1.19
N ASP A 526 -31.99 0.98 1.73
CA ASP A 526 -32.07 0.72 3.17
C ASP A 526 -30.71 0.97 3.82
N ALA A 527 -30.46 2.23 4.20
CA ALA A 527 -29.27 2.66 4.94
C ALA A 527 -29.13 2.00 6.34
N ASN A 528 -30.08 1.15 6.74
CA ASN A 528 -30.10 0.37 7.98
C ASN A 528 -29.55 -1.06 7.83
N ALA A 529 -28.99 -1.42 6.68
CA ALA A 529 -28.08 -2.56 6.67
C ALA A 529 -26.91 -2.18 7.58
N GLU A 530 -26.82 -2.81 8.75
CA GLU A 530 -25.55 -2.98 9.45
C GLU A 530 -24.60 -3.60 8.43
N TRP A 531 -23.91 -2.74 7.67
CA TRP A 531 -22.79 -3.13 6.85
C TRP A 531 -21.78 -3.65 7.84
N SER A 532 -21.74 -4.97 7.97
CA SER A 532 -20.57 -5.58 8.52
C SER A 532 -19.48 -5.22 7.52
N THR A 533 -18.66 -4.25 7.92
CA THR A 533 -17.26 -4.17 7.52
C THR A 533 -16.70 -5.60 7.39
N THR A 534 -17.13 -6.55 8.21
CA THR A 534 -16.83 -7.98 8.13
C THR A 534 -17.06 -8.70 6.77
N MET A 535 -18.01 -8.30 5.91
CA MET A 535 -18.30 -9.01 4.65
C MET A 535 -17.42 -8.61 3.46
N LEU A 536 -16.79 -7.44 3.50
CA LEU A 536 -15.99 -6.86 2.40
C LEU A 536 -14.71 -6.15 2.84
N THR A 537 -14.51 -5.99 4.14
CA THR A 537 -13.32 -5.42 4.74
C THR A 537 -12.73 -6.47 5.69
N ALA A 538 -11.43 -6.75 5.57
CA ALA A 538 -10.69 -6.87 6.81
C ALA A 538 -10.80 -5.47 7.39
N ASP A 539 -11.57 -5.33 8.47
CA ASP A 539 -11.94 -4.07 9.10
C ASP A 539 -10.80 -3.02 9.00
N PRO A 540 -10.98 -1.89 8.27
CA PRO A 540 -9.95 -0.85 8.17
C PRO A 540 -9.66 -0.22 9.55
N ASP A 541 -10.60 -0.30 10.48
CA ASP A 541 -10.40 0.02 11.91
C ASP A 541 -9.78 -1.14 12.70
N ALA A 542 -9.69 -2.37 12.19
CA ALA A 542 -8.90 -3.46 12.81
C ALA A 542 -7.42 -3.42 12.40
N LEU A 543 -7.06 -2.52 11.48
CA LEU A 543 -5.70 -2.29 11.03
C LEU A 543 -5.08 -1.01 11.64
N TYR A 544 -5.90 -0.14 12.26
CA TYR A 544 -5.42 0.96 13.13
C TYR A 544 -6.46 1.44 14.16
N ARG A 545 -7.16 0.54 14.84
CA ARG A 545 -7.33 0.76 16.29
C ARG A 545 -5.99 0.38 16.91
N PRO A 546 -5.54 1.01 18.01
CA PRO A 546 -4.74 0.23 18.93
C PRO A 546 -5.49 -1.10 19.03
N THR A 547 -4.85 -2.21 18.64
CA THR A 547 -5.26 -3.52 19.16
C THR A 547 -5.64 -3.23 20.60
N THR A 548 -6.76 -3.71 21.11
CA THR A 548 -6.85 -3.68 22.56
C THR A 548 -5.61 -4.46 23.00
N PRO A 549 -4.55 -3.78 23.48
CA PRO A 549 -3.30 -4.46 23.70
C PRO A 549 -3.61 -5.37 24.88
N LEU A 550 -2.84 -6.46 25.06
CA LEU A 550 -2.84 -7.14 26.34
C LEU A 550 -2.90 -6.09 27.46
N ARG A 551 -3.91 -6.20 28.32
CA ARG A 551 -4.18 -5.31 29.45
C ARG A 551 -3.76 -6.00 30.73
N ASP A 552 -3.56 -5.21 31.77
CA ASP A 552 -3.38 -5.75 33.12
C ASP A 552 -4.57 -6.63 33.50
N GLY A 553 -4.28 -7.85 33.94
CA GLY A 553 -5.27 -8.86 34.31
C GLY A 553 -5.73 -9.77 33.17
N ASP A 554 -5.26 -9.58 31.93
CA ASP A 554 -5.56 -10.53 30.86
C ASP A 554 -4.97 -11.91 31.19
N ARG A 555 -5.73 -12.96 30.86
CA ARG A 555 -5.32 -14.35 31.05
C ARG A 555 -5.22 -15.06 29.71
N ILE A 556 -4.04 -15.60 29.41
CA ILE A 556 -3.81 -16.45 28.23
C ILE A 556 -3.57 -17.88 28.69
N VAL A 557 -4.42 -18.81 28.23
CA VAL A 557 -4.24 -20.24 28.49
C VAL A 557 -3.57 -20.90 27.29
N PHE A 558 -2.45 -21.58 27.50
CA PHE A 558 -1.79 -22.41 26.49
C PHE A 558 -2.23 -23.86 26.69
N PHE A 559 -3.06 -24.37 25.78
CA PHE A 559 -3.74 -25.65 25.91
C PHE A 559 -3.23 -26.64 24.86
N GLY A 560 -2.58 -27.71 25.29
CA GLY A 560 -1.94 -28.61 24.32
C GLY A 560 -1.34 -29.88 24.90
N ASP A 561 -0.39 -30.44 24.17
CA ASP A 561 0.25 -31.71 24.48
C ASP A 561 1.61 -31.56 25.19
N SER A 562 2.56 -32.48 24.94
CA SER A 562 3.90 -32.47 25.54
C SER A 562 4.73 -31.24 25.17
N ILE A 563 4.53 -30.65 23.98
CA ILE A 563 5.28 -29.45 23.60
C ILE A 563 4.82 -28.26 24.45
N THR A 564 3.51 -28.15 24.67
CA THR A 564 2.94 -27.15 25.58
C THR A 564 3.32 -27.45 27.03
N GLN A 565 3.35 -28.72 27.45
CA GLN A 565 3.77 -29.11 28.80
C GLN A 565 5.20 -28.66 29.09
N GLY A 566 6.08 -28.72 28.09
CA GLY A 566 7.47 -28.30 28.20
C GLY A 566 7.65 -26.81 28.54
N GLY A 567 6.68 -25.95 28.20
CA GLY A 567 6.59 -24.56 28.66
C GLY A 567 7.63 -23.57 28.10
N GLN A 568 8.70 -24.05 27.47
CA GLN A 568 9.83 -23.23 27.04
C GLN A 568 9.44 -22.06 26.11
N TYR A 569 8.55 -22.29 25.13
CA TYR A 569 8.09 -21.21 24.26
C TYR A 569 7.19 -20.21 25.01
N ILE A 570 6.47 -20.65 26.05
CA ILE A 570 5.65 -19.78 26.91
C ILE A 570 6.56 -18.89 27.76
N ASP A 571 7.68 -19.44 28.23
CA ASP A 571 8.70 -18.68 28.97
C ASP A 571 9.34 -17.60 28.08
N LEU A 572 9.67 -17.92 26.82
CA LEU A 572 10.15 -16.93 25.85
C LEU A 572 9.12 -15.83 25.57
N ILE A 573 7.83 -16.19 25.43
CA ILE A 573 6.76 -15.21 25.28
C ILE A 573 6.68 -14.31 26.52
N ARG A 574 6.80 -14.88 27.73
CA ARG A 574 6.82 -14.11 28.99
C ARG A 574 7.98 -13.12 29.03
N GLU A 575 9.18 -13.57 28.67
CA GLU A 575 10.39 -12.73 28.63
C GLU A 575 10.24 -11.59 27.63
N ARG A 576 9.70 -11.87 26.43
CA ARG A 576 9.42 -10.86 25.41
C ARG A 576 8.38 -9.86 25.89
N LEU A 577 7.27 -10.30 26.48
CA LEU A 577 6.26 -9.39 27.05
C LEU A 577 6.86 -8.49 28.14
N ALA A 578 7.68 -9.04 29.03
CA ALA A 578 8.35 -8.27 30.07
C ALA A 578 9.37 -7.26 29.52
N SER A 579 10.05 -7.60 28.42
CA SER A 579 10.98 -6.72 27.72
C SER A 579 10.27 -5.61 26.94
N ASP A 580 9.28 -5.99 26.13
CA ASP A 580 8.60 -5.10 25.18
C ASP A 580 7.59 -4.20 25.88
N ARG A 581 7.00 -4.65 26.99
CA ARG A 581 6.00 -3.91 27.78
C ARG A 581 6.27 -4.02 29.27
N PRO A 582 7.30 -3.31 29.77
CA PRO A 582 7.64 -3.32 31.19
C PRO A 582 6.46 -2.85 32.05
N GLY A 583 6.03 -3.68 33.00
CA GLY A 583 4.93 -3.37 33.93
C GLY A 583 3.53 -3.82 33.48
N LEU A 584 3.41 -4.45 32.31
CA LEU A 584 2.16 -5.10 31.89
C LEU A 584 1.97 -6.44 32.64
N GLU A 585 0.87 -6.57 33.37
CA GLU A 585 0.56 -7.75 34.19
C GLU A 585 -0.39 -8.71 33.46
N VAL A 586 0.15 -9.72 32.77
CA VAL A 586 -0.63 -10.74 32.04
C VAL A 586 -0.38 -12.13 32.63
N GLU A 587 -1.45 -12.87 32.89
CA GLU A 587 -1.36 -14.25 33.39
C GLU A 587 -1.21 -15.24 32.23
N LEU A 588 -0.01 -15.83 32.09
CA LEU A 588 0.25 -16.90 31.13
C LEU A 588 0.12 -18.27 31.81
N VAL A 589 -0.93 -19.01 31.50
CA VAL A 589 -1.29 -20.28 32.14
C VAL A 589 -0.96 -21.45 31.24
N ASN A 590 -0.03 -22.31 31.66
CA ASN A 590 0.30 -23.54 30.95
C ASN A 590 -0.68 -24.67 31.33
N ARG A 591 -1.32 -25.27 30.33
CA ARG A 591 -2.21 -26.43 30.42
C ARG A 591 -1.83 -27.51 29.38
N GLY A 592 -0.54 -27.76 29.21
CA GLY A 592 -0.02 -28.86 28.43
C GLY A 592 0.05 -30.18 29.22
N ILE A 593 -0.33 -31.30 28.60
CA ILE A 593 -0.16 -32.64 29.18
C ILE A 593 0.46 -33.57 28.16
N GLY A 594 1.60 -34.18 28.51
CA GLY A 594 2.34 -35.06 27.62
C GLY A 594 1.53 -36.26 27.14
N GLY A 595 1.68 -36.57 25.85
CA GLY A 595 0.99 -37.69 25.19
C GLY A 595 -0.51 -37.45 24.93
N ASN A 596 -1.05 -36.29 25.27
CA ASN A 596 -2.43 -35.94 24.91
C ASN A 596 -2.59 -35.77 23.40
N LYS A 597 -3.76 -36.17 22.92
CA LYS A 597 -4.30 -35.99 21.57
C LYS A 597 -5.56 -35.15 21.65
N ILE A 598 -6.20 -34.85 20.52
CA ILE A 598 -7.44 -34.07 20.51
C ILE A 598 -8.54 -34.65 21.43
N SER A 599 -8.68 -35.98 21.49
CA SER A 599 -9.67 -36.66 22.34
C SER A 599 -9.44 -36.40 23.84
N ASP A 600 -8.17 -36.29 24.23
CA ASP A 600 -7.78 -36.07 25.62
C ASP A 600 -8.00 -34.59 26.01
N LEU A 601 -7.80 -33.67 25.06
CA LEU A 601 -8.12 -32.25 25.22
C LEU A 601 -9.64 -32.03 25.43
N LEU A 602 -10.49 -32.70 24.65
CA LEU A 602 -11.94 -32.66 24.84
C LEU A 602 -12.36 -33.10 26.26
N GLY A 603 -11.74 -34.15 26.77
CA GLY A 603 -12.03 -34.66 28.12
C GLY A 603 -11.67 -33.70 29.26
N ARG A 604 -10.91 -32.63 28.99
CA ARG A 604 -10.42 -31.69 30.01
C ARG A 604 -10.66 -30.22 29.71
N VAL A 605 -11.18 -29.84 28.54
CA VAL A 605 -11.38 -28.43 28.14
C VAL A 605 -12.19 -27.64 29.15
N GLN A 606 -13.20 -28.26 29.77
CA GLN A 606 -14.02 -27.61 30.79
C GLN A 606 -13.18 -27.15 31.99
N LYS A 607 -12.44 -28.09 32.58
CA LYS A 607 -11.63 -27.87 33.78
C LYS A 607 -10.39 -27.01 33.50
N ASP A 608 -9.73 -27.29 32.39
CA ASP A 608 -8.41 -26.75 32.11
C ASP A 608 -8.45 -25.44 31.32
N VAL A 609 -9.59 -25.06 30.74
CA VAL A 609 -9.73 -23.80 30.00
C VAL A 609 -10.97 -23.02 30.45
N VAL A 610 -12.17 -23.59 30.30
CA VAL A 610 -13.44 -22.85 30.50
C VAL A 610 -13.59 -22.32 31.92
N GLU A 611 -13.30 -23.15 32.95
CA GLU A 611 -13.34 -22.73 34.36
C GLU A 611 -12.31 -21.65 34.71
N LEU A 612 -11.31 -21.43 33.85
CA LEU A 612 -10.31 -20.38 34.03
C LEU A 612 -10.73 -19.06 33.37
N ASP A 613 -11.85 -18.99 32.65
CA ASP A 613 -12.37 -17.76 32.03
C ASP A 613 -11.27 -16.87 31.37
N PRO A 614 -10.47 -17.41 30.42
CA PRO A 614 -9.36 -16.68 29.85
C PRO A 614 -9.80 -15.63 28.82
N THR A 615 -9.00 -14.58 28.66
CA THR A 615 -9.14 -13.64 27.54
C THR A 615 -8.90 -14.34 26.20
N LEU A 616 -7.91 -15.24 26.17
CA LEU A 616 -7.48 -15.99 24.99
C LEU A 616 -7.00 -17.39 25.36
N VAL A 617 -7.31 -18.38 24.53
CA VAL A 617 -6.68 -19.70 24.55
C VAL A 617 -5.86 -19.92 23.28
N VAL A 618 -4.61 -20.36 23.44
CA VAL A 618 -3.78 -20.90 22.36
C VAL A 618 -3.88 -22.42 22.40
N VAL A 619 -4.51 -23.01 21.40
CA VAL A 619 -4.65 -24.47 21.27
C VAL A 619 -3.51 -25.00 20.40
N TYR A 620 -2.70 -25.90 20.92
CA TYR A 620 -1.61 -26.53 20.17
C TYR A 620 -1.61 -28.06 20.35
N VAL A 621 -2.08 -28.76 19.32
CA VAL A 621 -2.29 -30.21 19.30
C VAL A 621 -2.13 -30.76 17.87
N GLY A 622 -2.01 -32.09 17.74
CA GLY A 622 -1.94 -32.78 16.45
C GLY A 622 -0.61 -33.48 16.18
N ILE A 623 0.44 -33.21 16.96
CA ILE A 623 1.70 -33.95 16.87
C ILE A 623 1.50 -35.39 17.35
N ASN A 624 0.93 -35.60 18.53
CA ASN A 624 0.68 -36.96 19.04
C ASN A 624 -0.41 -37.70 18.25
N ASP A 625 -1.39 -36.98 17.70
CA ASP A 625 -2.44 -37.54 16.84
C ASP A 625 -1.85 -38.23 15.60
N VAL A 626 -0.76 -37.70 15.06
CA VAL A 626 0.01 -38.29 13.95
C VAL A 626 1.07 -39.28 14.46
N TRP A 627 1.89 -38.87 15.43
CA TRP A 627 3.07 -39.62 15.87
C TRP A 627 2.72 -40.96 16.53
N HIS A 628 1.59 -41.05 17.24
CA HIS A 628 1.18 -42.27 17.94
C HIS A 628 0.80 -43.42 17.00
N TRP A 629 0.58 -43.18 15.70
CA TRP A 629 0.46 -44.24 14.71
C TRP A 629 1.76 -45.05 14.54
N LYS A 630 2.92 -44.48 14.90
CA LYS A 630 4.25 -45.12 14.81
C LYS A 630 4.68 -45.82 16.10
N LYS A 631 3.89 -45.77 17.17
CA LYS A 631 4.20 -46.49 18.41
C LYS A 631 3.98 -47.99 18.26
N PRO A 632 4.66 -48.85 19.05
CA PRO A 632 4.47 -50.31 19.02
C PRO A 632 3.01 -50.75 19.20
N THR A 633 2.23 -49.95 19.91
CA THR A 633 0.77 -50.06 19.98
C THR A 633 0.17 -48.81 19.31
N PRO A 634 -0.19 -48.88 18.02
CA PRO A 634 -0.71 -47.74 17.28
C PRO A 634 -1.98 -47.19 17.93
N SER A 635 -1.96 -45.89 18.23
CA SER A 635 -3.04 -45.20 18.94
C SER A 635 -3.15 -43.73 18.53
N GLY A 636 -2.82 -43.43 17.27
CA GLY A 636 -3.04 -42.11 16.70
C GLY A 636 -4.53 -41.82 16.51
N THR A 637 -4.85 -40.58 16.17
CA THR A 637 -6.21 -40.16 15.85
C THR A 637 -6.39 -40.26 14.35
N THR A 638 -7.56 -40.62 13.82
CA THR A 638 -7.77 -40.54 12.37
C THR A 638 -8.00 -39.07 11.95
N PRO A 639 -7.75 -38.69 10.69
CA PRO A 639 -8.01 -37.33 10.21
C PRO A 639 -9.46 -36.86 10.45
N GLU A 640 -10.43 -37.75 10.28
CA GLU A 640 -11.85 -37.46 10.46
C GLU A 640 -12.20 -37.25 11.95
N ALA A 641 -11.65 -38.10 12.83
CA ALA A 641 -11.81 -37.95 14.27
C ALA A 641 -11.06 -36.71 14.80
N PHE A 642 -9.95 -36.34 14.14
CA PHE A 642 -9.19 -35.13 14.46
C PHE A 642 -9.94 -33.87 14.07
N GLU A 643 -10.51 -33.82 12.87
CA GLU A 643 -11.36 -32.72 12.41
C GLU A 643 -12.58 -32.58 13.31
N SER A 644 -13.33 -33.67 13.55
CA SER A 644 -14.50 -33.66 14.44
C SER A 644 -14.15 -33.26 15.87
N GLY A 645 -12.99 -33.67 16.38
CA GLY A 645 -12.58 -33.31 17.73
C GLY A 645 -12.14 -31.85 17.83
N LEU A 646 -11.52 -31.29 16.78
CA LEU A 646 -11.22 -29.86 16.71
C LEU A 646 -12.51 -29.04 16.59
N ASP A 647 -13.49 -29.48 15.79
CA ASP A 647 -14.81 -28.85 15.72
C ASP A 647 -15.45 -28.71 17.10
N GLU A 648 -15.54 -29.82 17.84
CA GLU A 648 -16.14 -29.84 19.18
C GLU A 648 -15.34 -28.97 20.17
N LEU A 649 -14.01 -29.04 20.12
CA LEU A 649 -13.14 -28.28 21.01
C LEU A 649 -13.29 -26.77 20.76
N ILE A 650 -13.21 -26.33 19.50
CA ILE A 650 -13.31 -24.92 19.16
C ILE A 650 -14.71 -24.38 19.45
N SER A 651 -15.78 -25.13 19.13
CA SER A 651 -17.15 -24.74 19.49
C SER A 651 -17.28 -24.53 20.99
N THR A 652 -16.80 -25.48 21.81
CA THR A 652 -16.86 -25.39 23.28
C THR A 652 -16.14 -24.14 23.81
N LEU A 653 -14.96 -23.84 23.26
CA LEU A 653 -14.18 -22.67 23.66
C LEU A 653 -14.86 -21.36 23.28
N LEU A 654 -15.44 -21.27 22.09
CA LEU A 654 -16.17 -20.08 21.65
C LEU A 654 -17.48 -19.88 22.42
N GLU A 655 -18.20 -20.96 22.74
CA GLU A 655 -19.40 -20.92 23.58
C GLU A 655 -19.11 -20.42 25.00
N SER A 656 -17.88 -20.60 25.49
CA SER A 656 -17.44 -20.03 26.78
C SER A 656 -17.14 -18.52 26.73
N GLY A 657 -17.17 -17.89 25.54
CA GLY A 657 -16.84 -16.48 25.34
C GLY A 657 -15.34 -16.18 25.23
N THR A 658 -14.49 -17.21 25.25
CA THR A 658 -13.04 -17.12 25.09
C THR A 658 -12.64 -16.93 23.63
N ARG A 659 -11.63 -16.10 23.36
CA ARG A 659 -11.00 -16.01 22.03
C ARG A 659 -10.06 -17.18 21.80
N VAL A 660 -9.89 -17.62 20.56
CA VAL A 660 -9.09 -18.80 20.23
C VAL A 660 -8.02 -18.48 19.18
N ALA A 661 -6.80 -18.96 19.42
CA ALA A 661 -5.76 -19.13 18.43
C ALA A 661 -5.42 -20.62 18.29
N LEU A 662 -5.60 -21.19 17.09
CA LEU A 662 -5.35 -22.60 16.79
C LEU A 662 -4.02 -22.78 16.07
N ALA A 663 -3.06 -23.42 16.74
CA ALA A 663 -1.77 -23.76 16.18
C ALA A 663 -1.80 -25.06 15.39
N SER A 664 -1.19 -25.05 14.20
CA SER A 664 -0.97 -26.28 13.44
C SER A 664 0.09 -27.17 14.11
N PRO A 665 0.16 -28.47 13.80
CA PRO A 665 1.34 -29.26 14.12
C PRO A 665 2.62 -28.62 13.55
N SER A 666 3.75 -28.76 14.25
CA SER A 666 5.07 -28.31 13.81
C SER A 666 5.76 -29.38 12.97
N VAL A 667 6.71 -30.14 13.52
CA VAL A 667 7.50 -31.13 12.79
C VAL A 667 7.60 -32.44 13.56
N ILE A 668 7.75 -33.55 12.83
CA ILE A 668 8.25 -34.83 13.35
C ILE A 668 9.43 -35.21 12.47
N GLY A 669 10.63 -35.06 13.02
CA GLY A 669 11.87 -35.09 12.25
C GLY A 669 12.22 -33.71 11.67
N GLU A 670 13.52 -33.49 11.45
CA GLU A 670 14.08 -32.17 11.10
C GLU A 670 14.68 -32.10 9.70
N LYS A 671 14.49 -33.13 8.87
CA LYS A 671 14.96 -33.12 7.49
C LYS A 671 14.21 -32.07 6.66
N SER A 672 14.74 -31.79 5.47
CA SER A 672 14.09 -30.96 4.46
C SER A 672 12.63 -31.38 4.24
N ARG A 673 11.75 -30.40 4.01
CA ARG A 673 10.31 -30.63 3.81
C ARG A 673 10.05 -31.74 2.79
N GLY A 674 9.26 -32.73 3.19
CA GLY A 674 8.91 -33.89 2.38
C GLY A 674 9.91 -35.05 2.47
N ALA A 675 11.04 -34.87 3.15
CA ALA A 675 12.00 -35.94 3.42
C ALA A 675 11.79 -36.63 4.77
N ASN A 676 10.99 -36.05 5.68
CA ASN A 676 10.58 -36.74 6.89
C ASN A 676 9.42 -37.69 6.60
N GLU A 677 9.42 -38.86 7.24
CA GLU A 677 8.43 -39.91 6.99
C GLU A 677 6.97 -39.45 7.20
N LEU A 678 6.76 -38.54 8.16
CA LEU A 678 5.43 -38.11 8.59
C LEU A 678 5.01 -36.75 8.03
N ASP A 679 5.78 -36.14 7.14
CA ASP A 679 5.47 -34.80 6.62
C ASP A 679 4.13 -34.72 5.89
N GLY A 680 3.80 -35.73 5.08
CA GLY A 680 2.53 -35.79 4.38
C GLY A 680 1.34 -35.87 5.34
N GLU A 681 1.48 -36.63 6.44
CA GLU A 681 0.44 -36.72 7.47
C GLU A 681 0.35 -35.41 8.27
N LEU A 682 1.47 -34.82 8.71
CA LEU A 682 1.44 -33.53 9.40
C LEU A 682 0.84 -32.42 8.54
N ASP A 683 1.14 -32.38 7.24
CA ASP A 683 0.54 -31.42 6.31
C ASP A 683 -0.98 -31.63 6.20
N LYS A 684 -1.46 -32.87 6.25
CA LYS A 684 -2.90 -33.20 6.27
C LYS A 684 -3.59 -32.69 7.54
N TYR A 685 -2.97 -32.86 8.71
CA TYR A 685 -3.56 -32.41 9.99
C TYR A 685 -3.45 -30.90 10.16
N ALA A 686 -2.37 -30.28 9.67
CA ALA A 686 -2.27 -28.83 9.56
C ALA A 686 -3.36 -28.26 8.65
N ALA A 687 -3.64 -28.91 7.50
CA ALA A 687 -4.72 -28.49 6.62
C ALA A 687 -6.11 -28.62 7.26
N ILE A 688 -6.34 -29.67 8.07
CA ILE A 688 -7.55 -29.79 8.90
C ILE A 688 -7.65 -28.61 9.88
N GLY A 689 -6.58 -28.33 10.63
CA GLY A 689 -6.55 -27.21 11.58
C GLY A 689 -6.87 -25.87 10.91
N ARG A 690 -6.31 -25.60 9.72
CA ARG A 690 -6.63 -24.40 8.93
C ARG A 690 -8.11 -24.33 8.54
N ARG A 691 -8.68 -25.43 8.02
CA ARG A 691 -10.11 -25.49 7.65
C ARG A 691 -11.04 -25.28 8.83
N VAL A 692 -10.74 -25.89 9.97
CA VAL A 692 -11.54 -25.71 11.19
C VAL A 692 -11.42 -24.27 11.69
N ALA A 693 -10.21 -23.71 11.72
CA ALA A 693 -10.03 -22.33 12.14
C ALA A 693 -10.79 -21.33 11.24
N GLU A 694 -10.71 -21.52 9.92
CA GLU A 694 -11.48 -20.74 8.95
C GLU A 694 -13.00 -20.88 9.15
N ARG A 695 -13.48 -22.10 9.39
CA ARG A 695 -14.91 -22.38 9.63
C ARG A 695 -15.48 -21.61 10.81
N TYR A 696 -14.72 -21.49 11.90
CA TYR A 696 -15.15 -20.79 13.11
C TYR A 696 -14.67 -19.35 13.19
N GLY A 697 -13.97 -18.85 12.17
CA GLY A 697 -13.40 -17.50 12.18
C GLY A 697 -12.38 -17.28 13.31
N VAL A 698 -11.65 -18.32 13.73
CA VAL A 698 -10.63 -18.19 14.79
C VAL A 698 -9.24 -18.02 14.21
N THR A 699 -8.33 -17.44 14.98
CA THR A 699 -6.98 -17.13 14.48
C THR A 699 -6.17 -18.41 14.23
N VAL A 700 -5.57 -18.54 13.05
CA VAL A 700 -4.61 -19.62 12.74
C VAL A 700 -3.21 -19.22 13.19
N CYS A 701 -2.48 -20.15 13.80
CA CYS A 701 -1.04 -20.09 14.05
C CYS A 701 -0.33 -21.22 13.26
N ASP A 702 0.14 -20.93 12.06
CA ASP A 702 0.76 -21.95 11.20
C ASP A 702 2.24 -22.17 11.57
N LEU A 703 2.56 -23.36 12.06
CA LEU A 703 3.90 -23.74 12.49
C LEU A 703 4.67 -24.53 11.42
N ARG A 704 4.00 -25.09 10.40
CA ARG A 704 4.70 -25.92 9.38
C ARG A 704 5.70 -25.08 8.59
N GLY A 705 5.25 -23.95 8.07
CA GLY A 705 6.07 -23.03 7.27
C GLY A 705 7.31 -22.52 8.01
N PRO A 706 7.15 -21.87 9.18
CA PRO A 706 8.27 -21.33 9.95
C PRO A 706 9.32 -22.37 10.34
N PHE A 707 8.90 -23.59 10.72
CA PHE A 707 9.86 -24.65 11.04
C PHE A 707 10.69 -25.08 9.83
N PHE A 708 10.08 -25.25 8.65
CA PHE A 708 10.86 -25.62 7.46
C PHE A 708 11.72 -24.49 6.92
N ALA A 709 11.29 -23.23 7.07
CA ALA A 709 12.13 -22.08 6.77
C ALA A 709 13.38 -22.10 7.66
N TYR A 710 13.19 -22.27 8.98
CA TYR A 710 14.29 -22.34 9.94
C TYR A 710 15.23 -23.53 9.66
N LEU A 711 14.68 -24.72 9.40
CA LEU A 711 15.47 -25.92 9.13
C LEU A 711 16.20 -25.87 7.80
N ALA A 712 15.65 -25.21 6.76
CA ALA A 712 16.35 -25.03 5.49
C ALA A 712 17.64 -24.22 5.65
N GLU A 713 17.64 -23.26 6.59
CA GLU A 713 18.81 -22.43 6.89
C GLU A 713 19.77 -23.10 7.89
N HIS A 714 19.23 -23.75 8.92
CA HIS A 714 20.01 -24.20 10.07
C HIS A 714 20.28 -25.72 10.12
N ASN A 715 19.71 -26.49 9.19
CA ASN A 715 19.93 -27.93 9.08
C ASN A 715 20.33 -28.37 7.64
N PRO A 716 21.39 -27.79 7.05
CA PRO A 716 21.81 -28.14 5.68
C PRO A 716 22.24 -29.61 5.53
N ASP A 717 22.66 -30.24 6.63
CA ASP A 717 23.08 -31.64 6.66
C ASP A 717 21.89 -32.62 6.74
N GLY A 718 20.66 -32.12 6.85
CA GLY A 718 19.46 -32.95 6.91
C GLY A 718 19.44 -33.90 8.11
N LEU A 719 19.87 -33.40 9.28
CA LEU A 719 19.80 -34.15 10.53
C LEU A 719 18.35 -34.50 10.85
N GLU A 720 18.13 -35.70 11.37
CA GLU A 720 16.79 -36.13 11.79
C GLU A 720 16.30 -35.36 13.03
N LYS A 721 17.23 -34.90 13.86
CA LYS A 721 16.97 -34.17 15.11
C LYS A 721 18.23 -33.45 15.60
N GLY A 722 18.06 -32.49 16.49
CA GLY A 722 19.15 -31.83 17.22
C GLY A 722 19.36 -30.36 16.87
N VAL A 723 18.61 -29.82 15.91
CA VAL A 723 18.62 -28.39 15.56
C VAL A 723 17.46 -27.68 16.27
N THR A 724 16.23 -28.15 16.04
CA THR A 724 15.01 -27.57 16.65
C THR A 724 14.38 -28.46 17.71
N THR A 725 14.67 -29.76 17.72
CA THR A 725 14.10 -30.76 18.63
C THR A 725 15.16 -31.71 19.21
N SER A 726 14.91 -32.26 20.39
CA SER A 726 15.82 -33.20 21.06
C SER A 726 15.64 -34.65 20.58
N ASP A 727 14.43 -35.03 20.17
CA ASP A 727 14.06 -36.40 19.82
C ASP A 727 13.29 -36.52 18.50
N GLY A 728 13.24 -35.44 17.73
CA GLY A 728 12.41 -35.32 16.52
C GLY A 728 11.07 -34.64 16.79
N VAL A 729 10.69 -34.42 18.05
CA VAL A 729 9.38 -33.87 18.45
C VAL A 729 9.48 -32.80 19.52
N HIS A 730 10.18 -33.08 20.62
CA HIS A 730 10.26 -32.17 21.77
C HIS A 730 11.30 -31.08 21.52
N MET A 731 10.92 -29.84 21.82
CA MET A 731 11.66 -28.66 21.37
C MET A 731 12.97 -28.44 22.15
N LEU A 732 13.99 -28.05 21.39
CA LEU A 732 15.17 -27.35 21.90
C LEU A 732 14.89 -25.84 21.92
N PRO A 733 15.75 -25.01 22.55
CA PRO A 733 15.56 -23.56 22.59
C PRO A 733 15.28 -22.92 21.22
N ALA A 734 15.95 -23.38 20.17
CA ALA A 734 15.72 -22.92 18.79
C ALA A 734 14.29 -23.20 18.29
N GLY A 735 13.80 -24.45 18.44
CA GLY A 735 12.43 -24.80 18.06
C GLY A 735 11.38 -24.09 18.91
N SER A 736 11.65 -23.92 20.20
CA SER A 736 10.82 -23.12 21.11
C SER A 736 10.79 -21.64 20.71
N GLY A 737 11.89 -21.09 20.18
CA GLY A 737 11.97 -19.75 19.60
C GLY A 737 11.03 -19.57 18.41
N VAL A 738 11.07 -20.51 17.45
CA VAL A 738 10.18 -20.50 16.27
C VAL A 738 8.70 -20.56 16.68
N ILE A 739 8.36 -21.38 17.68
CA ILE A 739 6.99 -21.43 18.22
C ILE A 739 6.65 -20.11 18.90
N ALA A 740 7.54 -19.58 19.73
CA ALA A 740 7.30 -18.33 20.45
C ALA A 740 7.04 -17.16 19.49
N ASP A 741 7.77 -17.07 18.37
CA ASP A 741 7.54 -16.06 17.33
C ASP A 741 6.14 -16.19 16.72
N ALA A 742 5.82 -17.38 16.20
CA ALA A 742 4.54 -17.62 15.54
C ALA A 742 3.34 -17.47 16.48
N VAL A 743 3.48 -17.91 17.74
CA VAL A 743 2.42 -17.82 18.75
C VAL A 743 2.27 -16.39 19.27
N SER A 744 3.35 -15.61 19.42
CA SER A 744 3.25 -14.18 19.81
C SER A 744 2.46 -13.39 18.78
N ASP A 745 2.75 -13.63 17.49
CA ASP A 745 2.05 -13.03 16.36
C ASP A 745 0.57 -13.49 16.30
N ALA A 746 0.30 -14.77 16.54
CA ALA A 746 -1.08 -15.28 16.64
C ALA A 746 -1.85 -14.70 17.84
N ILE A 747 -1.23 -14.53 19.00
CA ILE A 747 -1.83 -13.87 20.16
C ILE A 747 -2.21 -12.42 19.80
N ALA A 748 -1.30 -11.68 19.16
CA ALA A 748 -1.56 -10.32 18.73
C ALA A 748 -2.74 -10.24 17.76
N ARG A 749 -2.81 -11.15 16.77
CA ARG A 749 -3.94 -11.25 15.83
C ARG A 749 -5.26 -11.62 16.51
N ALA A 750 -5.26 -12.59 17.41
CA ALA A 750 -6.46 -13.04 18.11
C ALA A 750 -7.02 -11.96 19.05
N LEU A 751 -6.15 -11.18 19.70
CA LEU A 751 -6.55 -10.08 20.58
C LEU A 751 -6.96 -8.81 19.82
N ALA A 752 -6.58 -8.69 18.55
CA ALA A 752 -7.04 -7.61 17.68
C ALA A 752 -8.53 -7.72 17.29
N GLY A 753 -9.21 -8.84 17.60
CA GLY A 753 -10.64 -9.03 17.32
C GLY A 753 -10.94 -9.14 15.82
N ARG A 754 -10.24 -10.04 15.13
CA ARG A 754 -10.46 -10.35 13.71
C ARG A 754 -11.40 -11.53 13.54
#